data_AF-A0A8H7W225-F1
#
_entry.id   AF-A0A8H7W225-F1
#
_cell.length_a   1.000
_cell.length_b   1.000
_cell.length_c   1.000
_cell.angle_alpha   90.00
_cell.angle_beta   90.00
_cell.angle_gamma   90.00
#
_symmetry.space_group_name_H-M   'P 1'
#
loop_
_entity.id
_entity.type
_entity.pdbx_description
1 polymer ?
#
loop_
_entity_poly.entity_id
_entity_poly.type
_entity_poly.pdbx_seq_one_letter_code
_entity_poly.pdbx_strand_id
1 'polypeptide(L)'
;MISSSHAEEMNNIHKIPTEQKSAFYSFLQSLGTFTGDISALTCPAFLLAPESITEYSNYWAAQPELFAAIPESDNEVDRLLALIKWFISYLNATYIRRVPKGQWEKKPLNPALGEQWFMTWCDVDGCGETEVLCEQVSHHPPVTAFYIENKKAGVVLNGYSGQKTRILNATLVCDQTGHEVVTLSSRNNETYLFTSPALTIRAPYVELIGTTCIQASTGYYASIEYSSRGWISGEKNHFRCLIRKNDDALKDILYKIEGQWSGKSSIIDYKTKECRQFLDTGILESARAKYKPFQDMGEMETHRIWQKVSEAIRNNDSVLAGTEKSNIENQKRAEEKERRDKGLKWEPHYFEWVDNEPQVEKLRNMLNQVIRYKGGYDAISQNGNWIFKEERKKYKNLEKQFDLNTEQLRKVSKLLQDEMKNGLAKCDRSCNVPMLPTWIVSHPTGQEVGEYIGLDLSDSFLTFVNKADYRNPLHLGVCISFPLRQTAMNNAYVERWTKDFEITGARNKNLVELLQTALHSREIPVIVKAAVNGAAGCLLAHSYRSLDTLLSCTVSTGTNAAYWEKISKVGKLKDRFPSQNDGEMIVTTEWGGFGDTRSENVPHTFYDIRVNRQSVNPGVHVFEKMVAGLYLGEIVRLILVDFTDRRLLFDAQYSTEMNKPYSFESAYMSAIESDDTSELEGTKHLLEHVMNLKSTTLQDRKTVKRICEMVGKRAARLIAAAMSAIISKRDALEQGLSISVEGTVYEFYPNFPARVNTALQELYGENFERINIGITRDGSGVGAALAAMLASNNPKA
;
A
#
# COMPACT_ATOMS: atom_id res chain seq x y z
N MET A 1 -25.07 60.76 -20.88
CA MET A 1 -26.19 60.61 -19.92
C MET A 1 -26.27 59.13 -19.57
N ILE A 2 -25.74 58.77 -18.40
CA ILE A 2 -25.70 57.40 -17.90
C ILE A 2 -27.13 57.05 -17.50
N SER A 3 -27.76 56.10 -18.18
CA SER A 3 -29.15 55.73 -17.92
C SER A 3 -29.27 55.12 -16.53
N SER A 4 -30.25 55.63 -15.78
CA SER A 4 -30.63 55.33 -14.40
C SER A 4 -31.07 53.88 -14.12
N SER A 5 -30.77 52.91 -14.99
CA SER A 5 -31.16 51.50 -14.84
C SER A 5 -30.20 50.65 -14.01
N HIS A 6 -29.01 51.16 -13.68
CA HIS A 6 -28.02 50.43 -12.86
C HIS A 6 -28.22 50.61 -11.34
N ALA A 7 -29.16 51.46 -10.91
CA ALA A 7 -29.40 51.77 -9.49
C ALA A 7 -30.60 51.00 -8.89
N GLU A 8 -31.47 50.39 -9.72
CA GLU A 8 -32.74 49.81 -9.24
C GLU A 8 -32.70 48.30 -8.94
N GLU A 9 -31.59 47.59 -9.20
CA GLU A 9 -31.44 46.17 -8.84
C GLU A 9 -30.58 45.92 -7.59
N MET A 10 -30.39 46.92 -6.71
CA MET A 10 -29.89 46.69 -5.33
C MET A 10 -31.02 46.20 -4.40
N ASN A 11 -31.83 45.24 -4.85
CA ASN A 11 -32.93 44.67 -4.08
C ASN A 11 -32.42 43.71 -3.01
N ASN A 12 -31.95 44.28 -1.89
CA ASN A 12 -32.08 43.78 -0.50
C ASN A 12 -31.39 44.73 0.51
N ILE A 13 -30.80 45.86 0.11
CA ILE A 13 -30.28 46.87 1.06
C ILE A 13 -31.39 47.39 1.98
N HIS A 14 -32.62 47.43 1.48
CA HIS A 14 -33.80 47.78 2.27
C HIS A 14 -34.12 46.77 3.39
N LYS A 15 -33.57 45.54 3.35
CA LYS A 15 -33.73 44.52 4.40
C LYS A 15 -32.66 44.55 5.48
N ILE A 16 -31.56 45.29 5.27
CA ILE A 16 -30.58 45.54 6.34
C ILE A 16 -31.23 46.51 7.34
N PRO A 17 -31.30 46.19 8.64
CA PRO A 17 -31.82 47.10 9.64
C PRO A 17 -31.19 48.49 9.48
N THR A 18 -32.00 49.55 9.56
CA THR A 18 -31.55 50.93 9.27
C THR A 18 -30.30 51.30 10.07
N GLU A 19 -30.19 50.81 11.31
CA GLU A 19 -29.07 50.99 12.24
C GLU A 19 -27.77 50.32 11.78
N GLN A 20 -27.85 49.25 10.97
CA GLN A 20 -26.70 48.46 10.51
C GLN A 20 -26.20 48.84 9.10
N LYS A 21 -26.93 49.70 8.38
CA LYS A 21 -26.57 50.13 7.02
C LYS A 21 -25.21 50.83 6.96
N SER A 22 -24.91 51.69 7.93
CA SER A 22 -23.62 52.41 8.00
C SER A 22 -22.45 51.42 8.15
N ALA A 23 -22.56 50.47 9.09
CA ALA A 23 -21.55 49.44 9.31
C ALA A 23 -21.36 48.52 8.08
N PHE A 24 -22.44 48.22 7.37
CA PHE A 24 -22.38 47.47 6.10
C PHE A 24 -21.60 48.22 5.01
N TYR A 25 -21.87 49.51 4.82
CA TYR A 25 -21.16 50.32 3.84
C TYR A 25 -19.66 50.48 4.17
N SER A 26 -19.31 50.68 5.45
CA SER A 26 -17.92 50.72 5.88
C SER A 26 -17.19 49.39 5.67
N PHE A 27 -17.86 48.26 5.90
CA PHE A 27 -17.32 46.93 5.62
C PHE A 27 -17.06 46.71 4.12
N LEU A 28 -18.02 47.07 3.24
CA LEU A 28 -17.82 46.99 1.79
C LEU A 28 -16.66 47.86 1.28
N GLN A 29 -16.49 49.07 1.83
CA GLN A 29 -15.35 49.92 1.51
C GLN A 29 -14.02 49.29 1.94
N SER A 30 -13.98 48.61 3.09
CA SER A 30 -12.78 47.90 3.56
C SER A 30 -12.40 46.71 2.69
N LEU A 31 -13.37 46.01 2.10
CA LEU A 31 -13.11 44.91 1.16
C LEU A 31 -12.49 45.40 -0.15
N GLY A 32 -12.85 46.61 -0.61
CA GLY A 32 -12.34 47.18 -1.85
C GLY A 32 -10.87 47.63 -1.79
N THR A 33 -10.31 47.80 -0.59
CA THR A 33 -8.93 48.29 -0.37
C THR A 33 -8.01 47.28 0.31
N PHE A 34 -8.54 46.11 0.71
CA PHE A 34 -7.78 45.10 1.43
C PHE A 34 -6.90 44.24 0.51
N THR A 35 -5.63 44.09 0.87
CA THR A 35 -4.62 43.36 0.09
C THR A 35 -4.09 42.09 0.76
N GLY A 36 -4.61 41.72 1.95
CA GLY A 36 -4.21 40.53 2.71
C GLY A 36 -5.12 39.31 2.49
N ASP A 37 -4.92 38.25 3.28
CA ASP A 37 -5.83 37.09 3.29
C ASP A 37 -7.21 37.49 3.83
N ILE A 38 -8.22 37.44 2.95
CA ILE A 38 -9.60 37.88 3.23
C ILE A 38 -10.23 37.08 4.39
N SER A 39 -9.71 35.88 4.69
CA SER A 39 -10.13 35.10 5.87
C SER A 39 -9.81 35.80 7.20
N ALA A 40 -8.81 36.68 7.23
CA ALA A 40 -8.41 37.47 8.39
C ALA A 40 -9.26 38.73 8.61
N LEU A 41 -10.16 39.08 7.67
CA LEU A 41 -10.99 40.26 7.78
C LEU A 41 -12.19 40.01 8.69
N THR A 42 -12.28 40.77 9.79
CA THR A 42 -13.36 40.64 10.77
C THR A 42 -14.65 41.22 10.19
N CYS A 43 -15.67 40.37 10.07
CA CYS A 43 -16.97 40.76 9.56
C CYS A 43 -17.88 41.19 10.72
N PRO A 44 -18.63 42.30 10.60
CA PRO A 44 -19.65 42.67 11.57
C PRO A 44 -20.59 41.49 11.91
N ALA A 45 -20.93 41.31 13.19
CA ALA A 45 -21.63 40.10 13.63
C ALA A 45 -23.01 39.88 12.99
N PHE A 46 -23.72 40.95 12.57
CA PHE A 46 -24.99 40.82 11.84
C PHE A 46 -24.85 40.19 10.44
N LEU A 47 -23.62 40.18 9.90
CA LEU A 47 -23.27 39.55 8.64
C LEU A 47 -22.76 38.12 8.82
N LEU A 48 -22.65 37.62 10.06
CA LEU A 48 -22.21 36.25 10.35
C LEU A 48 -23.40 35.27 10.35
N ALA A 49 -23.17 34.09 9.80
CA ALA A 49 -24.04 32.94 9.97
C ALA A 49 -23.71 32.25 11.32
N PRO A 50 -24.69 31.68 12.03
CA PRO A 50 -24.44 30.90 13.23
C PRO A 50 -23.77 29.54 12.95
N GLU A 51 -23.60 29.14 11.69
CA GLU A 51 -22.97 27.89 11.27
C GLU A 51 -21.49 28.06 10.86
N SER A 52 -20.70 27.02 11.12
CA SER A 52 -19.33 26.89 10.62
C SER A 52 -19.27 26.39 9.17
N ILE A 53 -18.17 26.67 8.46
CA ILE A 53 -17.91 26.08 7.13
C ILE A 53 -17.91 24.54 7.20
N THR A 54 -17.46 23.93 8.31
CA THR A 54 -17.45 22.46 8.44
C THR A 54 -18.87 21.87 8.33
N GLU A 55 -19.90 22.61 8.73
CA GLU A 55 -21.31 22.20 8.63
C GLU A 55 -21.88 22.31 7.20
N TYR A 56 -21.18 22.94 6.25
CA TYR A 56 -21.67 23.04 4.87
C TYR A 56 -21.76 21.67 4.19
N SER A 57 -21.09 20.66 4.76
CA SER A 57 -21.27 19.25 4.40
C SER A 57 -22.71 18.73 4.57
N ASN A 58 -23.56 19.41 5.36
CA ASN A 58 -25.00 19.16 5.46
C ASN A 58 -25.75 19.21 4.12
N TYR A 59 -25.13 19.80 3.09
CA TYR A 59 -25.73 19.95 1.77
C TYR A 59 -25.16 18.97 0.72
N TRP A 60 -24.10 18.21 1.04
CA TRP A 60 -23.30 17.49 0.04
C TRP A 60 -23.96 16.21 -0.50
N ALA A 61 -24.82 15.56 0.28
CA ALA A 61 -25.73 14.54 -0.20
C ALA A 61 -27.14 14.75 0.35
N ALA A 62 -27.64 15.98 0.25
CA ALA A 62 -29.00 16.35 0.64
C ALA A 62 -30.10 15.54 -0.07
N GLN A 63 -29.77 14.93 -1.22
CA GLN A 63 -30.56 13.94 -1.94
C GLN A 63 -29.84 12.58 -1.87
N PRO A 64 -29.94 11.85 -0.74
CA PRO A 64 -29.26 10.57 -0.55
C PRO A 64 -29.67 9.52 -1.59
N GLU A 65 -30.91 9.59 -2.09
CA GLU A 65 -31.42 8.72 -3.15
C GLU A 65 -30.67 8.92 -4.47
N LEU A 66 -30.26 10.15 -4.81
CA LEU A 66 -29.46 10.41 -6.01
C LEU A 66 -28.01 9.92 -5.84
N PHE A 67 -27.46 9.99 -4.62
CA PHE A 67 -26.13 9.45 -4.31
C PHE A 67 -26.14 7.92 -4.37
N ALA A 68 -27.13 7.29 -3.75
CA ALA A 68 -27.33 5.85 -3.74
C ALA A 68 -27.64 5.27 -5.13
N ALA A 69 -28.18 6.07 -6.05
CA ALA A 69 -28.49 5.65 -7.42
C ALA A 69 -27.25 5.52 -8.32
N ILE A 70 -26.10 6.10 -7.94
CA ILE A 70 -24.87 6.09 -8.76
C ILE A 70 -24.46 4.66 -9.18
N PRO A 71 -24.39 3.67 -8.27
CA PRO A 71 -24.04 2.30 -8.64
C PRO A 71 -25.17 1.47 -9.26
N GLU A 72 -26.40 1.96 -9.39
CA GLU A 72 -27.55 1.09 -9.73
C GLU A 72 -27.47 0.50 -11.14
N SER A 73 -27.06 1.29 -12.16
CA SER A 73 -27.02 0.81 -13.54
C SER A 73 -25.85 -0.12 -13.82
N ASP A 74 -26.08 -1.17 -14.61
CA ASP A 74 -25.03 -2.03 -15.15
C ASP A 74 -24.19 -1.32 -16.23
N ASN A 75 -24.73 -0.27 -16.85
CA ASN A 75 -24.05 0.51 -17.87
C ASN A 75 -23.15 1.60 -17.26
N GLU A 76 -21.87 1.60 -17.62
CA GLU A 76 -20.85 2.54 -17.12
C GLU A 76 -21.20 4.02 -17.38
N VAL A 77 -21.79 4.33 -18.54
CA VAL A 77 -22.17 5.70 -18.90
C VAL A 77 -23.39 6.16 -18.10
N ASP A 78 -24.35 5.26 -17.86
CA ASP A 78 -25.52 5.59 -17.03
C ASP A 78 -25.12 5.86 -15.57
N ARG A 79 -24.11 5.15 -15.04
CA ARG A 79 -23.55 5.46 -13.71
C ARG A 79 -22.87 6.82 -13.68
N LEU A 80 -22.11 7.19 -14.72
CA LEU A 80 -21.55 8.54 -14.86
C LEU A 80 -22.65 9.60 -14.96
N LEU A 81 -23.76 9.32 -15.66
CA LEU A 81 -24.91 10.22 -15.73
C LEU A 81 -25.59 10.39 -14.37
N ALA A 82 -25.72 9.32 -13.59
CA ALA A 82 -26.25 9.36 -12.23
C ALA A 82 -25.34 10.18 -11.30
N LEU A 83 -24.01 9.99 -11.38
CA LEU A 83 -23.03 10.81 -10.68
C LEU A 83 -23.15 12.29 -11.04
N ILE A 84 -23.25 12.64 -12.33
CA ILE A 84 -23.44 14.03 -12.77
C ILE A 84 -24.75 14.60 -12.22
N LYS A 85 -25.83 13.81 -12.23
CA LYS A 85 -27.13 14.23 -11.69
C LYS A 85 -27.04 14.55 -10.19
N TRP A 86 -26.42 13.66 -9.42
CA TRP A 86 -26.14 13.89 -8.00
C TRP A 86 -25.24 15.11 -7.80
N PHE A 87 -24.17 15.26 -8.59
CA PHE A 87 -23.23 16.37 -8.49
C PHE A 87 -23.90 17.74 -8.74
N ILE A 88 -24.77 17.86 -9.74
CA ILE A 88 -25.55 19.09 -9.98
C ILE A 88 -26.52 19.35 -8.82
N SER A 89 -27.13 18.30 -8.25
CA SER A 89 -27.97 18.41 -7.05
C SER A 89 -27.18 18.92 -5.84
N TYR A 90 -25.98 18.40 -5.63
CA TYR A 90 -25.02 18.83 -4.61
C TYR A 90 -24.69 20.32 -4.75
N LEU A 91 -24.32 20.77 -5.95
CA LEU A 91 -24.03 22.19 -6.20
C LEU A 91 -25.24 23.08 -5.90
N ASN A 92 -26.44 22.64 -6.30
CA ASN A 92 -27.67 23.37 -6.02
C ASN A 92 -27.99 23.47 -4.52
N ALA A 93 -27.89 22.35 -3.81
CA ALA A 93 -28.12 22.30 -2.37
C ALA A 93 -27.14 23.24 -1.63
N THR A 94 -25.86 23.19 -2.01
CA THR A 94 -24.78 23.94 -1.38
C THR A 94 -24.89 25.44 -1.62
N TYR A 95 -25.19 25.88 -2.84
CA TYR A 95 -25.07 27.29 -3.22
C TYR A 95 -26.40 28.04 -3.42
N ILE A 96 -27.54 27.33 -3.49
CA ILE A 96 -28.86 27.95 -3.69
C ILE A 96 -29.78 27.65 -2.50
N ARG A 97 -30.02 26.37 -2.19
CA ARG A 97 -31.05 26.01 -1.20
C ARG A 97 -30.60 26.18 0.25
N ARG A 98 -29.30 26.26 0.51
CA ARG A 98 -28.74 26.62 1.82
C ARG A 98 -29.34 27.91 2.37
N VAL A 99 -29.61 28.90 1.52
CA VAL A 99 -30.17 30.19 1.94
C VAL A 99 -31.70 30.12 1.87
N PRO A 100 -32.41 30.27 3.00
CA PRO A 100 -33.87 30.25 3.00
C PRO A 100 -34.47 31.33 2.08
N LYS A 101 -35.59 31.01 1.42
CA LYS A 101 -36.29 31.94 0.54
C LYS A 101 -36.58 33.27 1.27
N GLY A 102 -36.10 34.37 0.69
CA GLY A 102 -36.30 35.73 1.23
C GLY A 102 -35.18 36.22 2.16
N GLN A 103 -34.26 35.35 2.57
CA GLN A 103 -33.02 35.71 3.28
C GLN A 103 -31.87 35.97 2.29
N TRP A 104 -30.72 36.39 2.81
CA TRP A 104 -29.51 36.65 2.02
C TRP A 104 -28.33 35.89 2.65
N GLU A 105 -27.33 35.56 1.83
CA GLU A 105 -26.18 34.74 2.22
C GLU A 105 -25.29 35.46 3.24
N LYS A 106 -25.13 34.87 4.43
CA LYS A 106 -24.25 35.39 5.49
C LYS A 106 -22.87 34.72 5.46
N LYS A 107 -21.86 35.38 6.03
CA LYS A 107 -20.50 34.81 6.13
C LYS A 107 -20.49 33.72 7.23
N PRO A 108 -20.15 32.45 6.92
CA PRO A 108 -20.04 31.41 7.95
C PRO A 108 -18.86 31.65 8.90
N LEU A 109 -18.88 30.93 10.03
CA LEU A 109 -17.75 30.90 10.96
C LEU A 109 -16.56 30.15 10.31
N ASN A 110 -15.36 30.70 10.47
CA ASN A 110 -14.14 30.04 10.02
C ASN A 110 -13.88 28.84 10.93
N PRO A 111 -13.66 27.63 10.39
CA PRO A 111 -13.56 26.43 11.19
C PRO A 111 -12.27 26.40 12.01
N ALA A 112 -12.36 25.89 13.23
CA ALA A 112 -11.21 25.66 14.10
C ALA A 112 -10.43 24.43 13.66
N LEU A 113 -9.10 24.42 13.82
CA LEU A 113 -8.30 23.23 13.52
C LEU A 113 -8.76 22.03 14.36
N GLY A 114 -9.04 20.90 13.69
CA GLY A 114 -9.59 19.69 14.31
C GLY A 114 -11.08 19.74 14.60
N GLU A 115 -11.80 20.78 14.18
CA GLU A 115 -13.27 20.82 14.23
C GLU A 115 -13.90 19.67 13.45
N GLN A 116 -14.94 19.06 14.00
CA GLN A 116 -15.56 17.84 13.50
C GLN A 116 -17.05 18.04 13.23
N TRP A 117 -17.57 17.31 12.25
CA TRP A 117 -19.01 17.21 12.02
C TRP A 117 -19.40 15.77 11.66
N PHE A 118 -20.44 15.26 12.32
CA PHE A 118 -21.00 13.95 12.08
C PHE A 118 -22.50 14.06 11.90
N MET A 119 -23.01 13.47 10.83
CA MET A 119 -24.44 13.42 10.59
C MET A 119 -24.81 12.23 9.72
N THR A 120 -26.10 11.93 9.66
CA THR A 120 -26.67 10.90 8.81
C THR A 120 -27.91 11.45 8.11
N TRP A 121 -27.94 11.41 6.78
CA TRP A 121 -29.20 11.58 6.05
C TRP A 121 -30.03 10.30 6.19
N CYS A 122 -31.30 10.47 6.56
CA CYS A 122 -32.22 9.35 6.71
C CYS A 122 -32.43 8.63 5.37
N ASP A 123 -32.77 7.35 5.47
CA ASP A 123 -33.24 6.56 4.33
C ASP A 123 -34.42 7.24 3.62
N VAL A 124 -34.31 7.38 2.30
CA VAL A 124 -35.35 7.88 1.38
C VAL A 124 -35.65 6.77 0.39
N ASP A 125 -36.92 6.38 0.28
CA ASP A 125 -37.37 5.36 -0.67
C ASP A 125 -36.61 4.01 -0.60
N GLY A 126 -36.01 3.69 0.54
CA GLY A 126 -35.25 2.46 0.74
C GLY A 126 -33.84 2.51 0.15
N CYS A 127 -33.29 3.68 -0.18
CA CYS A 127 -31.90 3.84 -0.62
C CYS A 127 -30.87 3.54 0.48
N GLY A 128 -31.30 3.43 1.73
CA GLY A 128 -30.44 3.29 2.91
C GLY A 128 -29.98 4.64 3.45
N GLU A 129 -29.45 4.63 4.67
CA GLU A 129 -28.91 5.83 5.31
C GLU A 129 -27.55 6.21 4.69
N THR A 130 -27.31 7.53 4.59
CA THR A 130 -26.03 8.09 4.11
C THR A 130 -25.34 8.82 5.25
N GLU A 131 -24.19 8.30 5.68
CA GLU A 131 -23.39 8.83 6.80
C GLU A 131 -22.39 9.88 6.30
N VAL A 132 -22.14 10.90 7.11
CA VAL A 132 -21.17 11.98 6.85
C VAL A 132 -20.23 12.12 8.02
N LEU A 133 -18.96 12.28 7.68
CA LEU A 133 -17.90 12.62 8.60
C LEU A 133 -17.04 13.72 7.96
N CYS A 134 -16.83 14.81 8.68
CA CYS A 134 -15.93 15.88 8.27
C CYS A 134 -14.97 16.25 9.40
N GLU A 135 -13.77 16.66 9.03
CA GLU A 135 -12.77 17.19 9.97
C GLU A 135 -11.98 18.33 9.33
N GLN A 136 -11.75 19.41 10.07
CA GLN A 136 -10.86 20.49 9.67
C GLN A 136 -9.39 20.07 9.83
N VAL A 137 -8.72 19.75 8.73
CA VAL A 137 -7.36 19.18 8.68
C VAL A 137 -6.26 20.22 8.48
N SER A 138 -6.60 21.46 8.14
CA SER A 138 -5.66 22.57 8.04
C SER A 138 -6.34 23.90 8.36
N HIS A 139 -5.63 24.84 8.98
CA HIS A 139 -6.16 26.17 9.31
C HIS A 139 -5.67 27.26 8.33
N HIS A 140 -4.43 27.17 7.83
CA HIS A 140 -3.84 28.14 6.91
C HIS A 140 -3.06 27.44 5.78
N PRO A 141 -3.65 27.28 4.57
CA PRO A 141 -5.04 27.61 4.22
C PRO A 141 -6.05 26.68 4.90
N PRO A 142 -7.33 27.09 5.05
CA PRO A 142 -8.36 26.24 5.62
C PRO A 142 -8.67 25.06 4.69
N VAL A 143 -8.62 23.84 5.22
CA VAL A 143 -8.97 22.61 4.50
C VAL A 143 -9.85 21.74 5.40
N THR A 144 -11.00 21.32 4.87
CA THR A 144 -11.90 20.34 5.47
C THR A 144 -11.78 19.03 4.70
N ALA A 145 -11.36 17.95 5.34
CA ALA A 145 -11.42 16.61 4.79
C ALA A 145 -12.76 15.95 5.15
N PHE A 146 -13.24 15.06 4.28
CA PHE A 146 -14.54 14.45 4.46
C PHE A 146 -14.64 13.02 3.90
N TYR A 147 -15.60 12.30 4.46
CA TYR A 147 -15.97 10.94 4.10
C TYR A 147 -17.50 10.83 4.19
N ILE A 148 -18.13 10.43 3.10
CA ILE A 148 -19.58 10.23 2.98
C ILE A 148 -19.82 8.84 2.44
N GLU A 149 -20.68 8.06 3.09
CA GLU A 149 -20.89 6.66 2.72
C GLU A 149 -22.37 6.29 2.78
N ASN A 150 -22.86 5.63 1.72
CA ASN A 150 -24.08 4.85 1.77
C ASN A 150 -23.71 3.37 1.63
N LYS A 151 -23.68 2.67 2.78
CA LYS A 151 -23.28 1.26 2.89
C LYS A 151 -24.20 0.34 2.09
N LYS A 152 -25.50 0.65 2.05
CA LYS A 152 -26.51 -0.19 1.38
C LYS A 152 -26.33 -0.17 -0.14
N ALA A 153 -26.10 1.02 -0.70
CA ALA A 153 -25.87 1.19 -2.13
C ALA A 153 -24.44 0.79 -2.55
N GLY A 154 -23.49 0.78 -1.61
CA GLY A 154 -22.09 0.50 -1.90
C GLY A 154 -21.41 1.67 -2.63
N VAL A 155 -21.66 2.89 -2.15
CA VAL A 155 -21.06 4.12 -2.68
C VAL A 155 -20.43 4.94 -1.56
N VAL A 156 -19.20 5.37 -1.80
CA VAL A 156 -18.38 6.17 -0.89
C VAL A 156 -17.89 7.41 -1.63
N LEU A 157 -17.84 8.53 -0.94
CA LEU A 157 -17.22 9.77 -1.38
C LEU A 157 -16.16 10.17 -0.35
N ASN A 158 -14.92 10.29 -0.77
CA ASN A 158 -13.82 10.77 0.06
C ASN A 158 -13.06 11.89 -0.65
N GLY A 159 -12.69 12.92 0.09
CA GLY A 159 -11.94 14.03 -0.47
C GLY A 159 -11.70 15.13 0.54
N TYR A 160 -11.32 16.28 0.02
CA TYR A 160 -11.14 17.49 0.82
C TYR A 160 -11.48 18.73 0.02
N SER A 161 -11.95 19.74 0.73
CA SER A 161 -12.27 21.05 0.19
C SER A 161 -11.52 22.13 0.97
N GLY A 162 -10.92 23.05 0.23
CA GLY A 162 -10.30 24.28 0.72
C GLY A 162 -10.68 25.45 -0.17
N GLN A 163 -10.41 26.67 0.28
CA GLN A 163 -10.83 27.88 -0.43
C GLN A 163 -9.69 28.88 -0.55
N LYS A 164 -9.59 29.50 -1.73
CA LYS A 164 -8.72 30.65 -1.98
C LYS A 164 -9.55 31.76 -2.58
N THR A 165 -9.37 32.99 -2.09
CA THR A 165 -10.15 34.13 -2.55
C THR A 165 -9.26 35.11 -3.30
N ARG A 166 -9.75 35.66 -4.41
CA ARG A 166 -9.08 36.70 -5.21
C ARG A 166 -10.09 37.69 -5.78
N ILE A 167 -9.62 38.88 -6.16
CA ILE A 167 -10.45 39.91 -6.78
C ILE A 167 -10.15 39.94 -8.28
N LEU A 168 -11.19 39.82 -9.13
CA LEU A 168 -11.09 39.94 -10.58
C LEU A 168 -12.13 40.94 -11.07
N ASN A 169 -11.70 42.04 -11.70
CA ASN A 169 -12.61 43.09 -12.23
C ASN A 169 -13.66 43.55 -11.22
N ALA A 170 -13.23 43.90 -10.00
CA ALA A 170 -14.10 44.29 -8.88
C ALA A 170 -15.14 43.22 -8.45
N THR A 171 -15.00 41.97 -8.90
CA THR A 171 -15.79 40.83 -8.44
C THR A 171 -14.95 39.95 -7.52
N LEU A 172 -15.53 39.51 -6.41
CA LEU A 172 -14.93 38.54 -5.51
C LEU A 172 -15.05 37.13 -6.13
N VAL A 173 -13.91 36.48 -6.33
CA VAL A 173 -13.82 35.11 -6.83
C VAL A 173 -13.28 34.21 -5.73
N CYS A 174 -13.98 33.12 -5.45
CA CYS A 174 -13.52 32.08 -4.55
C CYS A 174 -13.22 30.83 -5.37
N ASP A 175 -11.93 30.51 -5.48
CA ASP A 175 -11.44 29.28 -6.09
C ASP A 175 -11.55 28.17 -5.03
N GLN A 176 -12.28 27.11 -5.36
CA GLN A 176 -12.32 25.88 -4.55
C GLN A 176 -11.06 25.05 -4.87
N THR A 177 -10.32 24.67 -3.83
CA THR A 177 -9.13 23.83 -3.95
C THR A 177 -9.38 22.48 -3.33
N GLY A 178 -8.76 21.43 -3.87
CA GLY A 178 -8.97 20.06 -3.44
C GLY A 178 -9.69 19.27 -4.52
N HIS A 179 -9.93 18.00 -4.23
CA HIS A 179 -10.56 17.07 -5.15
C HIS A 179 -11.30 15.99 -4.37
N GLU A 180 -12.16 15.31 -5.10
CA GLU A 180 -13.15 14.38 -4.56
C GLU A 180 -13.09 13.09 -5.37
N VAL A 181 -13.13 11.96 -4.67
CA VAL A 181 -13.16 10.62 -5.25
C VAL A 181 -14.43 9.92 -4.80
N VAL A 182 -15.29 9.58 -5.75
CA VAL A 182 -16.39 8.64 -5.53
C VAL A 182 -15.91 7.24 -5.86
N THR A 183 -16.16 6.28 -4.97
CA THR A 183 -15.83 4.86 -5.14
C THR A 183 -17.11 4.04 -5.04
N LEU A 184 -17.34 3.18 -6.03
CA LEU A 184 -18.46 2.25 -6.07
C LEU A 184 -18.00 0.86 -5.64
N SER A 185 -18.13 0.55 -4.35
CA SER A 185 -17.73 -0.76 -3.81
C SER A 185 -18.57 -1.91 -4.35
N SER A 186 -19.83 -1.64 -4.71
CA SER A 186 -20.72 -2.58 -5.39
C SER A 186 -20.41 -2.78 -6.88
N ARG A 187 -19.46 -2.00 -7.46
CA ARG A 187 -19.11 -2.03 -8.89
C ARG A 187 -17.60 -2.17 -9.12
N ASN A 188 -17.00 -3.21 -8.55
CA ASN A 188 -15.56 -3.51 -8.73
C ASN A 188 -14.62 -2.35 -8.36
N ASN A 189 -15.04 -1.47 -7.44
CA ASN A 189 -14.33 -0.23 -7.11
C ASN A 189 -14.09 0.66 -8.33
N GLU A 190 -15.10 0.82 -9.18
CA GLU A 190 -15.14 1.92 -10.13
C GLU A 190 -15.04 3.25 -9.38
N THR A 191 -14.22 4.16 -9.90
CA THR A 191 -13.92 5.43 -9.25
C THR A 191 -14.11 6.63 -10.16
N TYR A 192 -14.49 7.76 -9.57
CA TYR A 192 -14.67 9.04 -10.27
C TYR A 192 -13.93 10.15 -9.53
N LEU A 193 -13.00 10.82 -10.22
CA LEU A 193 -12.25 11.97 -9.70
C LEU A 193 -12.81 13.27 -10.27
N PHE A 194 -13.09 14.23 -9.41
CA PHE A 194 -13.56 15.55 -9.83
C PHE A 194 -13.17 16.67 -8.86
N THR A 195 -13.35 17.90 -9.32
CA THR A 195 -13.11 19.13 -8.55
C THR A 195 -14.35 20.00 -8.49
N SER A 196 -14.50 20.71 -7.37
CA SER A 196 -15.55 21.70 -7.21
C SER A 196 -15.26 22.97 -8.03
N PRO A 197 -16.27 23.61 -8.65
CA PRO A 197 -16.08 24.80 -9.47
C PRO A 197 -15.71 26.03 -8.65
N ALA A 198 -15.02 26.99 -9.29
CA ALA A 198 -14.85 28.32 -8.72
C ALA A 198 -16.17 29.08 -8.75
N LEU A 199 -16.32 30.03 -7.83
CA LEU A 199 -17.54 30.81 -7.68
C LEU A 199 -17.25 32.30 -7.66
N THR A 200 -18.16 33.07 -8.25
CA THR A 200 -18.18 34.53 -8.16
C THR A 200 -19.32 34.96 -7.26
N ILE A 201 -19.00 35.87 -6.35
CA ILE A 201 -19.99 36.44 -5.43
C ILE A 201 -20.39 37.79 -6.03
N ARG A 202 -21.60 37.84 -6.63
CA ARG A 202 -22.23 39.06 -7.13
C ARG A 202 -23.54 39.26 -6.39
N ALA A 203 -23.50 39.94 -5.25
CA ALA A 203 -24.70 40.17 -4.44
C ALA A 203 -25.86 40.70 -5.32
N PRO A 204 -27.04 40.04 -5.31
CA PRO A 204 -27.54 39.07 -4.33
C PRO A 204 -27.42 37.56 -4.71
N TYR A 205 -26.64 37.14 -5.72
CA TYR A 205 -26.56 35.74 -6.15
C TYR A 205 -25.14 35.20 -6.35
N VAL A 206 -25.00 33.88 -6.20
CA VAL A 206 -23.76 33.13 -6.49
C VAL A 206 -23.81 32.62 -7.92
N GLU A 207 -22.69 32.71 -8.62
CA GLU A 207 -22.55 32.19 -9.97
C GLU A 207 -21.30 31.31 -10.05
N LEU A 208 -21.44 30.10 -10.60
CA LEU A 208 -20.33 29.18 -10.84
C LEU A 208 -19.60 29.56 -12.12
N ILE A 209 -18.27 29.43 -12.12
CA ILE A 209 -17.42 29.74 -13.27
C ILE A 209 -16.36 28.66 -13.49
N GLY A 210 -15.80 28.64 -14.69
CA GLY A 210 -14.76 27.70 -15.07
C GLY A 210 -15.32 26.35 -15.51
N THR A 211 -14.49 25.31 -15.39
CA THR A 211 -14.83 23.97 -15.87
C THR A 211 -14.54 22.95 -14.78
N THR A 212 -15.57 22.17 -14.39
CA THR A 212 -15.37 20.93 -13.63
C THR A 212 -15.13 19.79 -14.61
N CYS A 213 -14.13 18.98 -14.29
CA CYS A 213 -13.83 17.75 -15.00
C CYS A 213 -14.17 16.56 -14.11
N ILE A 214 -14.88 15.58 -14.63
CA ILE A 214 -15.12 14.29 -13.96
C ILE A 214 -14.45 13.20 -14.79
N GLN A 215 -13.49 12.50 -14.20
CA GLN A 215 -12.80 11.38 -14.83
C GLN A 215 -13.21 10.06 -14.16
N ALA A 216 -13.80 9.15 -14.93
CA ALA A 216 -14.15 7.81 -14.48
C ALA A 216 -13.01 6.81 -14.75
N SER A 217 -12.84 5.80 -13.89
CA SER A 217 -11.85 4.72 -14.07
C SER A 217 -12.16 3.82 -15.27
N THR A 218 -13.42 3.81 -15.72
CA THR A 218 -13.91 3.10 -16.92
C THR A 218 -13.48 3.77 -18.23
N GLY A 219 -12.80 4.90 -18.15
CA GLY A 219 -12.32 5.65 -19.32
C GLY A 219 -13.36 6.60 -19.90
N TYR A 220 -14.51 6.80 -19.24
CA TYR A 220 -15.41 7.91 -19.56
C TYR A 220 -14.98 9.20 -18.86
N TYR A 221 -15.29 10.32 -19.50
CA TYR A 221 -14.94 11.64 -19.02
C TYR A 221 -16.08 12.62 -19.31
N ALA A 222 -16.34 13.52 -18.35
CA ALA A 222 -17.29 14.61 -18.49
C ALA A 222 -16.64 15.98 -18.23
N SER A 223 -16.93 16.96 -19.10
CA SER A 223 -16.55 18.37 -18.92
C SER A 223 -17.79 19.20 -18.66
N ILE A 224 -17.89 19.82 -17.49
CA ILE A 224 -19.00 20.70 -17.08
C ILE A 224 -18.51 22.14 -17.10
N GLU A 225 -18.98 22.93 -18.06
CA GLU A 225 -18.62 24.33 -18.21
C GLU A 225 -19.75 25.22 -17.67
N TYR A 226 -19.41 26.14 -16.77
CA TYR A 226 -20.38 27.04 -16.13
C TYR A 226 -20.32 28.43 -16.76
N SER A 227 -21.49 29.00 -17.02
CA SER A 227 -21.59 30.33 -17.62
C SER A 227 -22.66 31.18 -16.97
N SER A 228 -22.35 32.47 -16.88
CA SER A 228 -23.24 33.51 -16.36
C SER A 228 -24.00 34.21 -17.48
N ARG A 229 -25.09 34.91 -17.12
CA ARG A 229 -25.78 35.84 -18.03
C ARG A 229 -24.81 36.84 -18.68
N GLY A 230 -24.78 36.91 -20.01
CA GLY A 230 -24.05 37.94 -20.75
C GLY A 230 -24.69 39.32 -20.63
N TRP A 231 -24.00 40.39 -21.09
CA TRP A 231 -24.47 41.79 -20.96
C TRP A 231 -25.78 42.12 -21.72
N ILE A 232 -26.22 41.28 -22.66
CA ILE A 232 -27.36 41.58 -23.55
C ILE A 232 -28.47 40.51 -23.45
N SER A 233 -28.12 39.22 -23.29
CA SER A 233 -29.07 38.11 -23.08
C SER A 233 -28.37 36.89 -22.46
N GLY A 234 -29.15 35.94 -21.92
CA GLY A 234 -28.65 34.70 -21.31
C GLY A 234 -29.41 34.31 -20.04
N GLU A 235 -29.35 33.03 -19.68
CA GLU A 235 -29.91 32.48 -18.44
C GLU A 235 -28.88 32.59 -17.30
N LYS A 236 -29.36 32.83 -16.07
CA LYS A 236 -28.49 32.73 -14.88
C LYS A 236 -28.25 31.27 -14.55
N ASN A 237 -27.13 31.00 -13.87
CA ASN A 237 -26.79 29.68 -13.34
C ASN A 237 -26.78 28.60 -14.43
N HIS A 238 -26.27 28.93 -15.62
CA HIS A 238 -26.27 28.02 -16.76
C HIS A 238 -25.04 27.08 -16.70
N PHE A 239 -25.21 25.86 -17.17
CA PHE A 239 -24.11 24.93 -17.37
C PHE A 239 -24.28 24.12 -18.66
N ARG A 240 -23.15 23.67 -19.19
CA ARG A 240 -23.08 22.74 -20.30
C ARG A 240 -22.12 21.61 -19.94
N CYS A 241 -22.64 20.39 -19.86
CA CYS A 241 -21.86 19.17 -19.70
C CYS A 241 -21.74 18.42 -21.02
N LEU A 242 -20.53 17.97 -21.37
CA LEU A 242 -20.28 17.05 -22.48
C LEU A 242 -19.66 15.77 -21.96
N ILE A 243 -20.22 14.63 -22.35
CA ILE A 243 -19.75 13.29 -21.96
C ILE A 243 -19.12 12.60 -23.17
N ARG A 244 -17.94 12.02 -22.96
CA ARG A 244 -17.11 11.36 -23.98
C ARG A 244 -16.42 10.13 -23.41
N LYS A 245 -15.85 9.31 -24.29
CA LYS A 245 -14.88 8.27 -23.93
C LYS A 245 -13.47 8.78 -24.18
N ASN A 246 -12.52 8.36 -23.37
CA ASN A 246 -11.10 8.62 -23.56
C ASN A 246 -10.61 7.76 -24.73
N ASP A 247 -10.62 8.33 -25.93
CA ASP A 247 -10.08 7.73 -27.16
C ASP A 247 -9.16 8.71 -27.88
N ASP A 248 -8.34 8.21 -28.80
CA ASP A 248 -7.33 8.98 -29.54
C ASP A 248 -7.93 10.10 -30.41
N ALA A 249 -9.24 10.05 -30.70
CA ALA A 249 -9.90 11.00 -31.57
C ALA A 249 -10.59 12.14 -30.81
N LEU A 250 -11.03 11.92 -29.56
CA LEU A 250 -11.85 12.82 -28.72
C LEU A 250 -13.06 13.44 -29.45
N LYS A 251 -13.52 12.81 -30.55
CA LYS A 251 -14.50 13.41 -31.48
C LYS A 251 -15.94 13.14 -31.06
N ASP A 252 -16.24 11.95 -30.57
CA ASP A 252 -17.62 11.54 -30.37
C ASP A 252 -18.17 12.01 -29.01
N ILE A 253 -19.14 12.91 -29.08
CA ILE A 253 -19.98 13.29 -27.93
C ILE A 253 -21.02 12.19 -27.78
N LEU A 254 -21.12 11.61 -26.58
CA LEU A 254 -22.16 10.64 -26.24
C LEU A 254 -23.43 11.38 -25.81
N TYR A 255 -23.27 12.28 -24.85
CA TYR A 255 -24.35 13.07 -24.29
C TYR A 255 -23.95 14.53 -24.14
N LYS A 256 -24.92 15.42 -24.34
CA LYS A 256 -24.84 16.82 -23.89
C LYS A 256 -25.93 17.05 -22.86
N ILE A 257 -25.56 17.58 -21.70
CA ILE A 257 -26.53 18.06 -20.70
C ILE A 257 -26.40 19.57 -20.64
N GLU A 258 -27.51 20.30 -20.71
CA GLU A 258 -27.50 21.76 -20.63
C GLU A 258 -28.76 22.31 -19.97
N GLY A 259 -28.62 23.50 -19.38
CA GLY A 259 -29.69 24.20 -18.69
C GLY A 259 -29.19 24.86 -17.43
N GLN A 260 -30.06 24.99 -16.43
CA GLN A 260 -29.74 25.68 -15.19
C GLN A 260 -29.37 24.70 -14.09
N TRP A 261 -28.19 24.87 -13.46
CA TRP A 261 -27.82 24.11 -12.27
C TRP A 261 -28.63 24.52 -11.03
N SER A 262 -29.39 25.62 -11.14
CA SER A 262 -30.37 26.06 -10.14
C SER A 262 -31.83 25.80 -10.49
N GLY A 263 -32.10 25.19 -11.65
CA GLY A 263 -33.46 24.93 -12.12
C GLY A 263 -33.54 23.69 -12.99
N LYS A 264 -34.06 23.86 -14.20
CA LYS A 264 -34.29 22.77 -15.14
C LYS A 264 -33.11 22.57 -16.08
N SER A 265 -32.80 21.31 -16.36
CA SER A 265 -31.81 20.90 -17.33
C SER A 265 -32.33 19.77 -18.21
N SER A 266 -31.77 19.66 -19.41
CA SER A 266 -32.11 18.65 -20.40
C SER A 266 -30.88 17.86 -20.81
N ILE A 267 -31.08 16.63 -21.26
CA ILE A 267 -30.04 15.77 -21.82
C ILE A 267 -30.39 15.41 -23.25
N ILE A 268 -29.39 15.49 -24.12
CA ILE A 268 -29.45 15.10 -25.53
C ILE A 268 -28.54 13.91 -25.75
N ASP A 269 -29.10 12.80 -26.22
CA ASP A 269 -28.35 11.64 -26.71
C ASP A 269 -27.89 11.92 -28.15
N TYR A 270 -26.58 11.90 -28.40
CA TYR A 270 -26.06 12.23 -29.73
C TYR A 270 -26.23 11.11 -30.75
N LYS A 271 -26.46 9.88 -30.30
CA LYS A 271 -26.72 8.71 -31.15
C LYS A 271 -28.19 8.69 -31.58
N THR A 272 -29.12 8.86 -30.65
CA THR A 272 -30.58 8.78 -30.95
C THR A 272 -31.19 10.12 -31.33
N LYS A 273 -30.52 11.24 -31.01
CA LYS A 273 -31.03 12.62 -31.11
C LYS A 273 -32.23 12.92 -30.19
N GLU A 274 -32.53 12.03 -29.26
CA GLU A 274 -33.58 12.24 -28.27
C GLU A 274 -33.16 13.34 -27.28
N CYS A 275 -34.06 14.28 -27.03
CA CYS A 275 -33.92 15.30 -25.99
C CYS A 275 -34.98 15.07 -24.93
N ARG A 276 -34.55 14.91 -23.67
CA ARG A 276 -35.43 14.67 -22.52
C ARG A 276 -34.99 15.49 -21.31
N GLN A 277 -35.89 15.65 -20.35
CA GLN A 277 -35.54 16.30 -19.08
C GLN A 277 -34.46 15.48 -18.36
N PHE A 278 -33.43 16.16 -17.86
CA PHE A 278 -32.35 15.53 -17.09
C PHE A 278 -32.58 15.65 -15.58
N LEU A 279 -32.73 16.88 -15.10
CA LEU A 279 -32.94 17.20 -13.69
C LEU A 279 -33.72 18.51 -13.56
N ASP A 280 -34.68 18.55 -12.63
CA ASP A 280 -35.32 19.77 -12.16
C ASP A 280 -34.98 19.95 -10.68
N THR A 281 -34.02 20.83 -10.39
CA THR A 281 -33.62 21.10 -9.00
C THR A 281 -34.64 21.95 -8.25
N GLY A 282 -35.62 22.54 -8.94
CA GLY A 282 -36.65 23.38 -8.32
C GLY A 282 -37.69 22.60 -7.51
N ILE A 283 -37.81 21.30 -7.77
CA ILE A 283 -38.79 20.40 -7.13
C ILE A 283 -38.17 19.41 -6.15
N LEU A 284 -36.84 19.34 -6.07
CA LEU A 284 -36.16 18.44 -5.15
C LEU A 284 -36.37 18.92 -3.70
N GLU A 285 -36.50 17.96 -2.79
CA GLU A 285 -36.54 18.20 -1.34
C GLU A 285 -35.26 17.66 -0.70
N SER A 286 -34.85 18.25 0.42
CA SER A 286 -33.70 17.74 1.18
C SER A 286 -34.19 16.66 2.14
N ALA A 287 -33.49 15.53 2.17
CA ALA A 287 -33.74 14.49 3.16
C ALA A 287 -33.50 15.01 4.59
N ARG A 288 -34.21 14.42 5.55
CA ARG A 288 -34.01 14.73 6.97
C ARG A 288 -32.60 14.30 7.40
N ALA A 289 -31.80 15.27 7.84
CA ALA A 289 -30.55 14.98 8.53
C ALA A 289 -30.80 14.69 10.02
N LYS A 290 -30.04 13.74 10.57
CA LYS A 290 -29.96 13.43 12.00
C LYS A 290 -28.50 13.56 12.43
N TYR A 291 -28.29 14.07 13.63
CA TYR A 291 -27.01 14.11 14.31
C TYR A 291 -27.25 13.90 15.80
N LYS A 292 -26.19 13.67 16.56
CA LYS A 292 -26.30 13.36 18.00
C LYS A 292 -26.95 14.52 18.76
N PRO A 293 -27.71 14.25 19.83
CA PRO A 293 -28.09 15.30 20.77
C PRO A 293 -26.86 16.03 21.31
N PHE A 294 -27.00 17.33 21.58
CA PHE A 294 -25.88 18.20 22.02
C PHE A 294 -25.07 17.63 23.19
N GLN A 295 -25.72 16.97 24.15
CA GLN A 295 -25.10 16.35 25.32
C GLN A 295 -24.18 15.16 24.99
N ASP A 296 -24.42 14.49 23.86
CA ASP A 296 -23.69 13.30 23.40
C ASP A 296 -22.61 13.64 22.35
N MET A 297 -22.47 14.92 22.00
CA MET A 297 -21.46 15.40 21.07
C MET A 297 -20.08 15.52 21.73
N GLY A 298 -19.05 15.12 20.99
CA GLY A 298 -17.65 15.29 21.36
C GLY A 298 -17.25 16.77 21.43
N GLU A 299 -16.22 17.09 22.22
CA GLU A 299 -15.78 18.48 22.46
C GLU A 299 -15.38 19.23 21.18
N MET A 300 -14.88 18.51 20.17
CA MET A 300 -14.45 19.08 18.90
C MET A 300 -15.57 19.13 17.85
N GLU A 301 -16.79 18.66 18.16
CA GLU A 301 -17.91 18.78 17.23
C GLU A 301 -18.34 20.25 17.10
N THR A 302 -18.64 20.69 15.89
CA THR A 302 -18.85 22.10 15.54
C THR A 302 -19.86 22.84 16.43
N HIS A 303 -20.99 22.21 16.79
CA HIS A 303 -21.99 22.81 17.67
C HIS A 303 -21.49 23.00 19.10
N ARG A 304 -20.51 22.21 19.56
CA ARG A 304 -19.88 22.34 20.89
C ARG A 304 -18.89 23.49 20.90
N ILE A 305 -18.08 23.61 19.85
CA ILE A 305 -17.09 24.68 19.70
C ILE A 305 -17.81 26.03 19.60
N TRP A 306 -18.80 26.13 18.71
CA TRP A 306 -19.39 27.42 18.35
C TRP A 306 -20.64 27.79 19.14
N GLN A 307 -21.09 26.95 20.08
CA GLN A 307 -22.36 27.10 20.82
C GLN A 307 -22.67 28.55 21.20
N LYS A 308 -21.78 29.17 21.99
CA LYS A 308 -22.00 30.52 22.53
C LYS A 308 -22.04 31.60 21.44
N VAL A 309 -21.21 31.44 20.40
CA VAL A 309 -21.18 32.34 19.25
C VAL A 309 -22.47 32.22 18.46
N SER A 310 -22.89 30.99 18.14
CA SER A 310 -24.13 30.70 17.41
C SER A 310 -25.37 31.18 18.17
N GLU A 311 -25.44 30.98 19.49
CA GLU A 311 -26.52 31.48 20.36
C GLU A 311 -26.57 33.01 20.39
N ALA A 312 -25.42 33.68 20.53
CA ALA A 312 -25.34 35.15 20.49
C ALA A 312 -25.77 35.70 19.12
N ILE A 313 -25.35 35.08 18.01
CA ILE A 313 -25.78 35.45 16.66
C ILE A 313 -27.30 35.28 16.50
N ARG A 314 -27.87 34.17 16.97
CA ARG A 314 -29.33 33.92 16.91
C ARG A 314 -30.12 34.93 17.75
N ASN A 315 -29.56 35.39 18.88
CA ASN A 315 -30.14 36.41 19.74
C ASN A 315 -29.87 37.85 19.27
N ASN A 316 -29.20 38.04 18.13
CA ASN A 316 -28.76 39.33 17.59
C ASN A 316 -27.80 40.11 18.53
N ASP A 317 -27.12 39.44 19.45
CA ASP A 317 -26.11 40.06 20.33
C ASP A 317 -24.74 40.08 19.64
N SER A 318 -24.52 41.15 18.88
CA SER A 318 -23.30 41.33 18.08
C SER A 318 -22.02 41.49 18.92
N VAL A 319 -22.15 42.02 20.14
CA VAL A 319 -21.01 42.26 21.03
C VAL A 319 -20.55 40.93 21.64
N LEU A 320 -21.50 40.17 22.20
CA LEU A 320 -21.20 38.87 22.80
C LEU A 320 -20.66 37.88 21.76
N ALA A 321 -21.25 37.85 20.55
CA ALA A 321 -20.77 37.00 19.46
C ALA A 321 -19.29 37.30 19.10
N GLY A 322 -18.91 38.58 19.05
CA GLY A 322 -17.53 38.99 18.79
C GLY A 322 -16.56 38.61 19.91
N THR A 323 -16.97 38.79 21.17
CA THR A 323 -16.16 38.42 22.34
C THR A 323 -15.92 36.91 22.41
N GLU A 324 -16.97 36.09 22.30
CA GLU A 324 -16.84 34.63 22.41
C GLU A 324 -16.06 34.04 21.22
N LYS A 325 -16.25 34.57 20.01
CA LYS A 325 -15.43 34.20 18.84
C LYS A 325 -13.94 34.50 19.09
N SER A 326 -13.64 35.67 19.65
CA SER A 326 -12.26 36.06 19.97
C SER A 326 -11.64 35.16 21.04
N ASN A 327 -12.42 34.72 22.04
CA ASN A 327 -11.96 33.78 23.06
C ASN A 327 -11.53 32.45 22.44
N ILE A 328 -12.36 31.87 21.57
CA ILE A 328 -12.09 30.60 20.88
C ILE A 328 -10.82 30.72 20.02
N GLU A 329 -10.72 31.78 19.21
CA GLU A 329 -9.56 32.00 18.35
C GLU A 329 -8.26 32.18 19.15
N ASN A 330 -8.30 32.95 20.23
CA ASN A 330 -7.13 33.16 21.09
C ASN A 330 -6.69 31.87 21.78
N GLN A 331 -7.65 31.05 22.25
CA GLN A 331 -7.35 29.74 22.81
C GLN A 331 -6.67 28.84 21.77
N LYS A 332 -7.19 28.78 20.54
CA LYS A 332 -6.60 27.95 19.47
C LYS A 332 -5.19 28.40 19.07
N ARG A 333 -4.93 29.71 19.03
CA ARG A 333 -3.58 30.26 18.83
C ARG A 333 -2.62 29.89 19.95
N ALA A 334 -3.09 29.87 21.21
CA ALA A 334 -2.29 29.45 22.35
C ALA A 334 -1.95 27.96 22.30
N GLU A 335 -2.92 27.10 21.98
CA GLU A 335 -2.71 25.66 21.78
C GLU A 335 -1.72 25.36 20.65
N GLU A 336 -1.81 26.11 19.53
CA GLU A 336 -0.86 25.99 18.42
C GLU A 336 0.55 26.40 18.83
N LYS A 337 0.69 27.53 19.53
CA LYS A 337 1.98 28.00 20.05
C LYS A 337 2.60 26.96 20.98
N GLU A 338 1.82 26.40 21.91
CA GLU A 338 2.31 25.37 22.83
C GLU A 338 2.78 24.10 22.09
N ARG A 339 2.03 23.63 21.10
CA ARG A 339 2.44 22.48 20.27
C ARG A 339 3.77 22.77 19.56
N ARG A 340 3.90 23.96 18.96
CA ARG A 340 5.12 24.38 18.27
C ARG A 340 6.32 24.48 19.21
N ASP A 341 6.14 25.08 20.39
CA ASP A 341 7.20 25.25 21.37
C ASP A 341 7.68 23.89 21.93
N LYS A 342 6.82 22.85 21.92
CA LYS A 342 7.15 21.46 22.27
C LYS A 342 7.64 20.61 21.09
N GLY A 343 7.68 21.14 19.87
CA GLY A 343 8.03 20.38 18.67
C GLY A 343 7.03 19.26 18.31
N LEU A 344 5.78 19.36 18.78
CA LEU A 344 4.74 18.37 18.53
C LEU A 344 4.03 18.67 17.19
N LYS A 345 3.92 17.66 16.34
CA LYS A 345 3.12 17.73 15.11
C LYS A 345 1.63 17.54 15.43
N TRP A 346 0.77 18.41 14.92
CA TRP A 346 -0.67 18.19 14.98
C TRP A 346 -1.09 17.13 13.96
N GLU A 347 -1.94 16.19 14.37
CA GLU A 347 -2.49 15.15 13.50
C GLU A 347 -4.02 15.15 13.61
N PRO A 348 -4.75 15.08 12.48
CA PRO A 348 -6.20 14.92 12.52
C PRO A 348 -6.58 13.60 13.19
N HIS A 349 -7.80 13.49 13.69
CA HIS A 349 -8.32 12.29 14.32
C HIS A 349 -8.75 11.24 13.29
N TYR A 350 -9.49 11.63 12.26
CA TYR A 350 -10.18 10.72 11.33
C TYR A 350 -9.53 10.64 9.95
N PHE A 351 -8.70 11.61 9.57
CA PHE A 351 -8.05 11.63 8.26
C PHE A 351 -6.54 11.56 8.35
N GLU A 352 -5.93 11.04 7.30
CA GLU A 352 -4.49 11.08 7.09
C GLU A 352 -4.17 11.53 5.67
N TRP A 353 -3.11 12.33 5.54
CA TRP A 353 -2.61 12.71 4.24
C TRP A 353 -1.79 11.55 3.66
N VAL A 354 -2.11 11.15 2.43
CA VAL A 354 -1.35 10.18 1.66
C VAL A 354 -0.74 10.89 0.46
N ASP A 355 0.59 11.02 0.43
CA ASP A 355 1.31 11.51 -0.74
C ASP A 355 1.21 10.49 -1.89
N ASN A 356 0.98 10.95 -3.12
CA ASN A 356 0.83 10.11 -4.31
C ASN A 356 -0.19 8.98 -4.09
N GLU A 357 -1.42 9.36 -3.78
CA GLU A 357 -2.50 8.39 -3.63
C GLU A 357 -2.76 7.72 -4.99
N PRO A 358 -2.62 6.38 -5.10
CA PRO A 358 -2.62 5.70 -6.41
C PRO A 358 -3.87 5.89 -7.26
N GLN A 359 -5.06 6.00 -6.65
CA GLN A 359 -6.30 6.17 -7.40
C GLN A 359 -6.41 7.57 -8.00
N VAL A 360 -6.11 8.60 -7.20
CA VAL A 360 -6.03 10.00 -7.64
C VAL A 360 -4.97 10.14 -8.72
N GLU A 361 -3.78 9.57 -8.53
CA GLU A 361 -2.71 9.62 -9.53
C GLU A 361 -3.15 8.99 -10.86
N LYS A 362 -3.73 7.79 -10.82
CA LYS A 362 -4.24 7.10 -12.02
C LYS A 362 -5.29 7.94 -12.75
N LEU A 363 -6.33 8.38 -12.05
CA LEU A 363 -7.44 9.13 -12.66
C LEU A 363 -6.96 10.49 -13.15
N ARG A 364 -6.08 11.17 -12.42
CA ARG A 364 -5.48 12.42 -12.88
C ARG A 364 -4.64 12.22 -14.13
N ASN A 365 -3.86 11.14 -14.22
CA ASN A 365 -3.09 10.83 -15.42
C ASN A 365 -4.00 10.60 -16.62
N MET A 366 -5.11 9.88 -16.46
CA MET A 366 -6.13 9.72 -17.49
C MET A 366 -6.71 11.07 -17.92
N LEU A 367 -7.06 11.92 -16.95
CA LEU A 367 -7.61 13.25 -17.21
C LEU A 367 -6.60 14.15 -17.95
N ASN A 368 -5.36 14.16 -17.50
CA ASN A 368 -4.29 14.99 -18.07
C ASN A 368 -3.94 14.57 -19.49
N GLN A 369 -4.06 13.28 -19.85
CA GLN A 369 -3.96 12.86 -21.25
C GLN A 369 -5.03 13.57 -22.09
N VAL A 370 -6.29 13.54 -21.66
CA VAL A 370 -7.42 14.16 -22.39
C VAL A 370 -7.29 15.68 -22.50
N ILE A 371 -6.95 16.38 -21.40
CA ILE A 371 -6.89 17.85 -21.40
C ILE A 371 -5.66 18.37 -22.18
N ARG A 372 -4.51 17.66 -22.15
CA ARG A 372 -3.31 18.04 -22.93
C ARG A 372 -3.58 18.11 -24.44
N TYR A 373 -4.41 17.22 -24.99
CA TYR A 373 -4.84 17.28 -26.40
C TYR A 373 -5.64 18.54 -26.75
N LYS A 374 -6.21 19.24 -25.76
CA LYS A 374 -6.97 20.50 -25.95
C LYS A 374 -6.19 21.76 -25.56
N GLY A 375 -4.90 21.65 -25.25
CA GLY A 375 -4.02 22.79 -24.99
C GLY A 375 -4.29 23.56 -23.70
N GLY A 376 -4.78 22.92 -22.62
CA GLY A 376 -5.18 23.62 -21.39
C GLY A 376 -4.76 22.97 -20.06
N TYR A 377 -4.57 23.85 -19.06
CA TYR A 377 -4.67 23.76 -17.59
C TYR A 377 -4.52 22.40 -16.85
N ASP A 378 -3.65 22.37 -15.83
CA ASP A 378 -3.51 21.27 -14.87
C ASP A 378 -4.66 21.32 -13.85
N ALA A 379 -5.76 20.58 -14.12
CA ALA A 379 -7.01 20.67 -13.36
C ALA A 379 -6.87 20.23 -11.89
N ILE A 380 -5.86 19.41 -11.57
CA ILE A 380 -5.61 18.86 -10.22
C ILE A 380 -4.12 18.95 -9.91
N SER A 381 -3.73 19.98 -9.16
CA SER A 381 -2.31 20.32 -8.92
C SER A 381 -1.60 19.44 -7.87
N GLN A 382 -2.32 18.59 -7.14
CA GLN A 382 -1.77 17.76 -6.06
C GLN A 382 -2.00 16.26 -6.32
N ASN A 383 -0.97 15.47 -6.00
CA ASN A 383 -0.98 14.00 -6.07
C ASN A 383 -1.46 13.31 -4.80
N GLY A 384 -1.54 14.06 -3.70
CA GLY A 384 -1.95 13.51 -2.42
C GLY A 384 -3.42 13.73 -2.13
N ASN A 385 -3.97 12.94 -1.21
CA ASN A 385 -5.35 13.05 -0.78
C ASN A 385 -5.47 12.85 0.75
N TRP A 386 -6.52 13.41 1.35
CA TRP A 386 -6.88 13.16 2.75
C TRP A 386 -7.81 11.94 2.83
N ILE A 387 -7.27 10.80 3.25
CA ILE A 387 -7.97 9.52 3.29
C ILE A 387 -8.55 9.25 4.68
N PHE A 388 -9.78 8.74 4.72
CA PHE A 388 -10.42 8.32 5.95
C PHE A 388 -9.69 7.12 6.58
N LYS A 389 -9.30 7.25 7.84
CA LYS A 389 -8.40 6.29 8.51
C LYS A 389 -9.00 4.89 8.67
N GLU A 390 -10.31 4.71 8.75
CA GLU A 390 -10.91 3.40 9.06
C GLU A 390 -10.80 2.40 7.89
N GLU A 391 -10.94 2.86 6.65
CA GLU A 391 -10.68 2.06 5.46
C GLU A 391 -9.22 1.59 5.41
N ARG A 392 -8.28 2.45 5.85
CA ARG A 392 -6.84 2.11 5.93
C ARG A 392 -6.46 1.31 7.18
N LYS A 393 -7.18 1.44 8.31
CA LYS A 393 -6.88 0.76 9.60
C LYS A 393 -6.92 -0.77 9.47
N LYS A 394 -7.79 -1.30 8.61
CA LYS A 394 -7.91 -2.75 8.33
C LYS A 394 -6.62 -3.33 7.72
N TYR A 395 -5.93 -2.55 6.90
CA TYR A 395 -4.68 -2.93 6.22
C TYR A 395 -3.43 -2.50 6.97
N LYS A 396 -3.43 -1.33 7.62
CA LYS A 396 -2.27 -0.79 8.34
C LYS A 396 -1.76 -1.69 9.46
N ASN A 397 -2.65 -2.40 10.17
CA ASN A 397 -2.22 -3.33 11.21
C ASN A 397 -1.52 -4.56 10.63
N LEU A 398 -1.90 -4.98 9.42
CA LEU A 398 -1.21 -6.04 8.70
C LEU A 398 0.11 -5.51 8.12
N GLU A 399 0.09 -4.38 7.40
CA GLU A 399 1.28 -3.76 6.84
C GLU A 399 2.35 -3.49 7.90
N LYS A 400 1.98 -2.96 9.09
CA LYS A 400 2.92 -2.77 10.21
C LYS A 400 3.56 -4.06 10.72
N GLN A 401 2.88 -5.20 10.61
CA GLN A 401 3.46 -6.48 11.03
C GLN A 401 4.51 -7.00 10.04
N PHE A 402 4.36 -6.69 8.75
CA PHE A 402 5.24 -7.21 7.69
C PHE A 402 6.27 -6.19 7.18
N ASP A 403 6.06 -4.89 7.37
CA ASP A 403 6.99 -3.85 6.95
C ASP A 403 8.11 -3.69 7.98
N LEU A 404 9.26 -4.29 7.67
CA LEU A 404 10.46 -4.21 8.50
C LEU A 404 11.29 -3.00 8.11
N ASN A 405 11.49 -2.05 9.01
CA ASN A 405 12.37 -0.92 8.77
C ASN A 405 13.85 -1.31 8.87
N THR A 406 14.75 -0.43 8.43
CA THR A 406 16.20 -0.70 8.38
C THR A 406 16.80 -0.97 9.77
N GLU A 407 16.28 -0.33 10.83
CA GLU A 407 16.74 -0.56 12.21
C GLU A 407 16.42 -1.98 12.68
N GLN A 408 15.21 -2.46 12.40
CA GLN A 408 14.80 -3.84 12.67
C GLN A 408 15.67 -4.84 11.90
N LEU A 409 16.03 -4.56 10.64
CA LEU A 409 16.95 -5.39 9.86
C LEU A 409 18.34 -5.45 10.48
N ARG A 410 18.89 -4.31 10.93
CA ARG A 410 20.17 -4.25 11.65
C ARG A 410 20.13 -5.09 12.93
N LYS A 411 19.03 -5.01 13.69
CA LYS A 411 18.83 -5.81 14.90
C LYS A 411 18.81 -7.30 14.60
N VAL A 412 18.05 -7.73 13.59
CA VAL A 412 17.99 -9.14 13.14
C VAL A 412 19.37 -9.63 12.70
N SER A 413 20.06 -8.88 11.85
CA SER A 413 21.42 -9.18 11.39
C SER A 413 22.38 -9.35 12.57
N LYS A 414 22.33 -8.43 13.54
CA LYS A 414 23.18 -8.45 14.73
C LYS A 414 22.92 -9.67 15.63
N LEU A 415 21.66 -9.99 15.90
CA LEU A 415 21.27 -11.14 16.72
C LEU A 415 21.66 -12.46 16.06
N LEU A 416 21.43 -12.59 14.75
CA LEU A 416 21.86 -13.76 14.01
C LEU A 416 23.39 -13.90 14.00
N GLN A 417 24.12 -12.80 13.82
CA GLN A 417 25.58 -12.80 13.92
C GLN A 417 26.05 -13.36 15.28
N ASP A 418 25.40 -12.99 16.38
CA ASP A 418 25.78 -13.43 17.71
C ASP A 418 25.43 -14.92 17.94
N GLU A 419 24.29 -15.41 17.42
CA GLU A 419 23.97 -16.84 17.38
C GLU A 419 24.99 -17.65 16.55
N MET A 420 25.44 -17.12 15.41
CA MET A 420 26.50 -17.73 14.61
C MET A 420 27.85 -17.80 15.37
N LYS A 421 28.21 -16.77 16.14
CA LYS A 421 29.41 -16.81 16.99
C LYS A 421 29.29 -17.89 18.06
N ASN A 422 28.11 -18.04 18.67
CA ASN A 422 27.84 -19.09 19.65
C ASN A 422 27.98 -20.49 19.05
N GLY A 423 27.37 -20.73 17.87
CA GLY A 423 27.45 -22.01 17.16
C GLY A 423 28.87 -22.41 16.76
N LEU A 424 29.78 -21.46 16.54
CA LEU A 424 31.20 -21.72 16.29
C LEU A 424 31.99 -22.00 17.59
N ALA A 425 31.63 -21.37 18.71
CA ALA A 425 32.39 -21.43 19.96
C ALA A 425 32.31 -22.79 20.67
N LYS A 426 31.09 -23.31 20.86
CA LYS A 426 30.80 -24.64 21.43
C LYS A 426 29.47 -25.10 20.84
N CYS A 427 29.48 -26.23 20.11
CA CYS A 427 28.25 -26.82 19.61
C CYS A 427 27.84 -27.96 20.55
N ASP A 428 26.74 -27.77 21.27
CA ASP A 428 25.92 -28.88 21.74
C ASP A 428 24.64 -28.94 20.87
N ARG A 429 23.81 -29.97 21.08
CA ARG A 429 22.55 -30.14 20.33
C ARG A 429 21.50 -29.04 20.58
N SER A 430 21.79 -28.04 21.42
CA SER A 430 20.85 -26.98 21.82
C SER A 430 21.01 -25.67 21.05
N CYS A 431 22.05 -25.53 20.21
CA CYS A 431 22.23 -24.32 19.40
C CYS A 431 21.17 -24.21 18.28
N ASN A 432 20.53 -23.04 18.19
CA ASN A 432 19.59 -22.70 17.12
C ASN A 432 20.27 -22.61 15.75
N VAL A 433 21.50 -22.10 15.71
CA VAL A 433 22.33 -21.96 14.50
C VAL A 433 23.63 -22.75 14.72
N PRO A 434 23.72 -24.01 14.30
CA PRO A 434 24.78 -24.93 14.69
C PRO A 434 26.13 -24.70 13.99
N MET A 435 26.19 -23.96 12.87
CA MET A 435 27.43 -23.56 12.19
C MET A 435 28.34 -24.75 11.84
N LEU A 436 27.83 -25.74 11.10
CA LEU A 436 28.46 -27.04 10.89
C LEU A 436 29.69 -26.95 9.96
N PRO A 437 30.90 -27.33 10.42
CA PRO A 437 32.11 -27.35 9.61
C PRO A 437 32.07 -28.48 8.58
N THR A 438 32.45 -28.16 7.34
CA THR A 438 32.35 -29.10 6.20
C THR A 438 33.63 -29.88 5.90
N TRP A 439 34.75 -29.51 6.53
CA TRP A 439 36.10 -30.03 6.24
C TRP A 439 36.69 -29.63 4.88
N ILE A 440 36.00 -28.76 4.13
CA ILE A 440 36.54 -28.15 2.92
C ILE A 440 37.42 -26.96 3.32
N VAL A 441 38.75 -27.14 3.24
CA VAL A 441 39.77 -26.18 3.74
C VAL A 441 40.62 -25.52 2.66
N SER A 442 40.24 -25.70 1.39
CA SER A 442 41.00 -25.19 0.25
C SER A 442 40.06 -24.58 -0.77
N HIS A 443 40.36 -23.35 -1.19
CA HIS A 443 39.64 -22.67 -2.25
C HIS A 443 39.88 -23.36 -3.59
N PRO A 444 38.86 -23.46 -4.46
CA PRO A 444 39.10 -23.76 -5.87
C PRO A 444 39.94 -22.62 -6.49
N THR A 445 40.83 -22.99 -7.41
CA THR A 445 41.76 -22.09 -8.10
C THR A 445 41.28 -21.72 -9.51
N GLY A 446 40.33 -22.48 -10.06
CA GLY A 446 39.89 -22.36 -11.44
C GLY A 446 40.84 -23.01 -12.46
N GLN A 447 41.94 -23.61 -11.99
CA GLN A 447 42.94 -24.28 -12.83
C GLN A 447 42.90 -25.81 -12.71
N GLU A 448 41.98 -26.35 -11.92
CA GLU A 448 41.90 -27.78 -11.71
C GLU A 448 41.44 -28.55 -12.95
N VAL A 449 42.01 -29.76 -13.14
CA VAL A 449 41.74 -30.66 -14.27
C VAL A 449 41.40 -32.07 -13.77
N GLY A 450 40.52 -32.79 -14.48
CA GLY A 450 40.15 -34.18 -14.19
C GLY A 450 38.67 -34.49 -14.42
N GLU A 451 38.30 -35.77 -14.34
CA GLU A 451 36.92 -36.25 -14.50
C GLU A 451 36.33 -36.62 -13.12
N TYR A 452 35.27 -35.93 -12.72
CA TYR A 452 34.60 -36.11 -11.43
C TYR A 452 33.09 -36.13 -11.61
N ILE A 453 32.38 -36.93 -10.80
CA ILE A 453 30.92 -36.95 -10.79
C ILE A 453 30.42 -36.13 -9.60
N GLY A 454 29.41 -35.30 -9.85
CA GLY A 454 28.60 -34.68 -8.84
C GLY A 454 27.19 -35.26 -8.88
N LEU A 455 26.75 -35.85 -7.78
CA LEU A 455 25.40 -36.39 -7.65
C LEU A 455 24.54 -35.46 -6.81
N ASP A 456 23.53 -34.87 -7.44
CA ASP A 456 22.32 -34.42 -6.77
C ASP A 456 21.30 -35.56 -6.85
N LEU A 457 20.81 -36.03 -5.70
CA LEU A 457 20.01 -37.27 -5.58
C LEU A 457 18.73 -37.17 -6.44
N SER A 458 18.82 -37.62 -7.69
CA SER A 458 17.73 -37.71 -8.66
C SER A 458 17.78 -39.04 -9.41
N ASP A 459 16.63 -39.51 -9.90
CA ASP A 459 16.45 -40.83 -10.55
C ASP A 459 17.30 -41.05 -11.81
N SER A 460 17.92 -40.00 -12.36
CA SER A 460 18.68 -40.03 -13.62
C SER A 460 20.09 -40.64 -13.50
N PHE A 461 20.67 -40.67 -12.31
CA PHE A 461 22.07 -41.05 -12.08
C PHE A 461 22.41 -42.50 -12.48
N LEU A 462 21.53 -43.44 -12.14
CA LEU A 462 21.76 -44.87 -12.44
C LEU A 462 21.79 -45.15 -13.95
N THR A 463 21.10 -44.34 -14.74
CA THR A 463 21.06 -44.48 -16.20
C THR A 463 22.36 -44.00 -16.87
N PHE A 464 23.03 -43.00 -16.28
CA PHE A 464 24.30 -42.48 -16.77
C PHE A 464 25.44 -43.48 -16.53
N VAL A 465 25.55 -43.99 -15.30
CA VAL A 465 26.67 -44.86 -14.90
C VAL A 465 26.67 -46.21 -15.62
N ASN A 466 25.48 -46.73 -15.97
CA ASN A 466 25.36 -47.99 -16.72
C ASN A 466 25.74 -47.90 -18.21
N LYS A 467 25.96 -46.70 -18.76
CA LYS A 467 26.22 -46.50 -20.21
C LYS A 467 27.68 -46.18 -20.54
N ALA A 468 28.52 -45.97 -19.54
CA ALA A 468 29.86 -45.45 -19.75
C ALA A 468 30.92 -46.54 -19.52
N ASP A 469 31.87 -46.62 -20.44
CA ASP A 469 32.96 -47.59 -20.44
C ASP A 469 34.15 -46.99 -19.68
N TYR A 470 34.37 -47.45 -18.44
CA TYR A 470 35.36 -46.87 -17.54
C TYR A 470 36.59 -47.77 -17.41
N ARG A 471 37.75 -47.28 -17.88
CA ARG A 471 39.05 -47.92 -17.66
C ARG A 471 39.60 -47.73 -16.23
N ASN A 472 39.10 -46.74 -15.49
CA ASN A 472 39.50 -46.39 -14.12
C ASN A 472 38.24 -46.04 -13.27
N PRO A 473 38.25 -46.27 -11.94
CA PRO A 473 37.13 -45.89 -11.08
C PRO A 473 36.90 -44.37 -11.07
N LEU A 474 35.64 -43.93 -11.20
CA LEU A 474 35.30 -42.51 -11.12
C LEU A 474 35.14 -42.05 -9.67
N HIS A 475 35.58 -40.82 -9.39
CA HIS A 475 35.42 -40.19 -8.08
C HIS A 475 34.12 -39.39 -8.02
N LEU A 476 33.29 -39.69 -7.02
CA LEU A 476 31.96 -39.10 -6.82
C LEU A 476 31.93 -38.22 -5.58
N GLY A 477 31.35 -37.03 -5.73
CA GLY A 477 30.85 -36.24 -4.62
C GLY A 477 29.34 -36.28 -4.60
N VAL A 478 28.75 -36.40 -3.41
CA VAL A 478 27.30 -36.43 -3.25
C VAL A 478 26.80 -35.18 -2.52
N CYS A 479 25.82 -34.51 -3.11
CA CYS A 479 25.11 -33.43 -2.45
C CYS A 479 23.98 -34.02 -1.58
N ILE A 480 23.98 -33.67 -0.29
CA ILE A 480 22.98 -34.11 0.68
C ILE A 480 22.38 -32.86 1.33
N SER A 481 21.18 -32.52 0.91
CA SER A 481 20.48 -31.28 1.26
C SER A 481 19.78 -31.34 2.63
N PHE A 482 20.51 -31.80 3.64
CA PHE A 482 20.13 -31.84 5.06
C PHE A 482 21.29 -31.32 5.94
N PRO A 483 21.03 -30.94 7.20
CA PRO A 483 22.09 -30.64 8.17
C PRO A 483 23.04 -31.83 8.34
N LEU A 484 24.33 -31.64 8.03
CA LEU A 484 25.35 -32.70 8.08
C LEU A 484 26.33 -32.46 9.23
N ARG A 485 26.44 -33.42 10.14
CA ARG A 485 27.58 -33.50 11.05
C ARG A 485 28.70 -34.27 10.37
N GLN A 486 29.84 -33.61 10.15
CA GLN A 486 30.99 -34.20 9.47
C GLN A 486 32.23 -34.27 10.38
N THR A 487 33.04 -35.30 10.20
CA THR A 487 34.37 -35.42 10.84
C THR A 487 35.53 -35.50 9.84
N ALA A 488 35.19 -35.62 8.56
CA ALA A 488 36.03 -35.57 7.36
C ALA A 488 35.09 -35.35 6.15
N MET A 489 35.64 -35.01 4.98
CA MET A 489 34.82 -34.80 3.77
C MET A 489 34.01 -36.04 3.37
N ASN A 490 34.53 -37.24 3.62
CA ASN A 490 33.90 -38.53 3.31
C ASN A 490 33.15 -39.18 4.50
N ASN A 491 32.92 -38.44 5.59
CA ASN A 491 32.26 -38.97 6.78
C ASN A 491 31.14 -38.03 7.22
N ALA A 492 29.90 -38.36 6.83
CA ALA A 492 28.74 -37.48 6.98
C ALA A 492 27.53 -38.19 7.60
N TYR A 493 26.96 -37.58 8.64
CA TYR A 493 25.78 -38.05 9.36
C TYR A 493 24.70 -36.98 9.28
N VAL A 494 23.44 -37.35 9.04
CA VAL A 494 22.31 -36.43 9.20
C VAL A 494 22.20 -36.05 10.68
N GLU A 495 22.37 -34.77 10.99
CA GLU A 495 22.21 -34.26 12.36
C GLU A 495 20.73 -34.22 12.75
N ARG A 496 19.90 -33.74 11.82
CA ARG A 496 18.45 -33.68 11.96
C ARG A 496 17.80 -33.74 10.58
N TRP A 497 16.71 -34.48 10.44
CA TRP A 497 15.90 -34.43 9.23
C TRP A 497 15.05 -33.15 9.21
N THR A 498 14.87 -32.60 8.02
CA THR A 498 14.21 -31.30 7.81
C THR A 498 13.22 -31.42 6.65
N LYS A 499 12.49 -30.34 6.32
CA LYS A 499 11.53 -30.31 5.19
C LYS A 499 10.43 -31.38 5.32
N ASP A 500 10.00 -31.65 6.56
CA ASP A 500 8.96 -32.63 6.91
C ASP A 500 9.18 -34.04 6.34
N PHE A 501 10.46 -34.43 6.22
CA PHE A 501 10.92 -35.72 5.75
C PHE A 501 11.62 -36.50 6.88
N GLU A 502 11.53 -37.82 6.94
CA GLU A 502 12.29 -38.65 7.89
C GLU A 502 12.63 -40.03 7.31
N ILE A 503 13.91 -40.43 7.38
CA ILE A 503 14.36 -41.81 7.09
C ILE A 503 14.87 -42.47 8.37
N THR A 504 14.04 -43.31 8.97
CA THR A 504 14.33 -43.98 10.26
C THR A 504 15.57 -44.89 10.19
N GLY A 505 15.77 -45.59 9.08
CA GLY A 505 16.86 -46.57 8.88
C GLY A 505 18.27 -45.98 8.71
N ALA A 506 18.40 -44.67 8.50
CA ALA A 506 19.67 -43.98 8.25
C ALA A 506 20.19 -43.18 9.46
N ARG A 507 19.47 -43.23 10.60
CA ARG A 507 19.84 -42.49 11.81
C ARG A 507 21.23 -42.89 12.33
N ASN A 508 22.09 -41.89 12.56
CA ASN A 508 23.47 -42.05 13.01
C ASN A 508 24.36 -42.96 12.13
N LYS A 509 24.00 -43.17 10.86
CA LYS A 509 24.83 -43.91 9.91
C LYS A 509 25.59 -42.96 8.99
N ASN A 510 26.80 -43.34 8.61
CA ASN A 510 27.58 -42.58 7.62
C ASN A 510 26.93 -42.77 6.23
N LEU A 511 26.41 -41.68 5.67
CA LEU A 511 25.69 -41.71 4.39
C LEU A 511 26.61 -42.05 3.22
N VAL A 512 27.88 -41.65 3.30
CA VAL A 512 28.90 -41.96 2.30
C VAL A 512 29.15 -43.46 2.24
N GLU A 513 29.30 -44.12 3.40
CA GLU A 513 29.47 -45.57 3.48
C GLU A 513 28.25 -46.33 3.01
N LEU A 514 27.04 -45.86 3.36
CA LEU A 514 25.79 -46.47 2.89
C LEU A 514 25.69 -46.43 1.36
N LEU A 515 25.99 -45.27 0.75
CA LEU A 515 25.99 -45.12 -0.70
C LEU A 515 27.11 -45.96 -1.34
N GLN A 516 28.32 -45.93 -0.79
CA GLN A 516 29.45 -46.73 -1.28
C GLN A 516 29.13 -48.23 -1.25
N THR A 517 28.51 -48.72 -0.18
CA THR A 517 28.08 -50.11 -0.04
C THR A 517 27.04 -50.48 -1.11
N ALA A 518 26.08 -49.58 -1.36
CA ALA A 518 25.06 -49.79 -2.39
C ALA A 518 25.65 -49.84 -3.81
N LEU A 519 26.65 -49.01 -4.11
CA LEU A 519 27.37 -48.99 -5.39
C LEU A 519 28.23 -50.26 -5.56
N HIS A 520 28.99 -50.66 -4.54
CA HIS A 520 29.79 -51.89 -4.54
C HIS A 520 28.93 -53.13 -4.74
N SER A 521 27.77 -53.22 -4.09
CA SER A 521 26.85 -54.36 -4.23
C SER A 521 26.30 -54.54 -5.66
N ARG A 522 26.43 -53.52 -6.50
CA ARG A 522 26.02 -53.50 -7.91
C ARG A 522 27.20 -53.51 -8.87
N GLU A 523 28.42 -53.71 -8.37
CA GLU A 523 29.66 -53.72 -9.17
C GLU A 523 29.89 -52.42 -9.97
N ILE A 524 29.39 -51.30 -9.45
CA ILE A 524 29.53 -49.99 -10.10
C ILE A 524 30.92 -49.40 -9.75
N PRO A 525 31.80 -49.07 -10.73
CA PRO A 525 33.17 -48.63 -10.50
C PRO A 525 33.25 -47.13 -10.10
N VAL A 526 32.56 -46.77 -9.01
CA VAL A 526 32.49 -45.40 -8.48
C VAL A 526 32.93 -45.37 -7.02
N ILE A 527 33.79 -44.40 -6.67
CA ILE A 527 34.30 -44.17 -5.33
C ILE A 527 33.74 -42.85 -4.80
N VAL A 528 32.94 -42.91 -3.73
CA VAL A 528 32.39 -41.74 -3.05
C VAL A 528 33.49 -41.08 -2.21
N LYS A 529 33.96 -39.92 -2.64
CA LYS A 529 35.07 -39.16 -2.02
C LYS A 529 34.60 -38.09 -1.05
N ALA A 530 33.41 -37.53 -1.25
CA ALA A 530 32.92 -36.44 -0.42
C ALA A 530 31.39 -36.43 -0.34
N ALA A 531 30.88 -35.97 0.80
CA ALA A 531 29.51 -35.51 0.95
C ALA A 531 29.51 -34.01 1.25
N VAL A 532 28.61 -33.27 0.60
CA VAL A 532 28.46 -31.82 0.78
C VAL A 532 27.02 -31.43 1.01
N ASN A 533 26.79 -30.42 1.84
CA ASN A 533 25.50 -29.75 1.91
C ASN A 533 25.26 -28.90 0.64
N GLY A 534 24.00 -28.72 0.25
CA GLY A 534 23.61 -27.92 -0.93
C GLY A 534 24.24 -26.53 -0.97
N ALA A 535 24.18 -25.78 0.14
CA ALA A 535 24.77 -24.45 0.19
C ALA A 535 26.30 -24.50 0.05
N ALA A 536 26.97 -25.47 0.68
CA ALA A 536 28.42 -25.65 0.53
C ALA A 536 28.81 -25.99 -0.92
N GLY A 537 28.01 -26.82 -1.60
CA GLY A 537 28.17 -27.12 -3.03
C GLY A 537 28.03 -25.86 -3.89
N CYS A 538 26.99 -25.06 -3.65
CA CYS A 538 26.79 -23.79 -4.37
C CYS A 538 27.95 -22.82 -4.18
N LEU A 539 28.47 -22.73 -2.96
CA LEU A 539 29.64 -21.89 -2.66
C LEU A 539 30.84 -22.36 -3.47
N LEU A 540 31.14 -23.67 -3.46
CA LEU A 540 32.25 -24.22 -4.26
C LEU A 540 32.09 -23.97 -5.75
N ALA A 541 30.90 -24.23 -6.31
CA ALA A 541 30.63 -24.05 -7.72
C ALA A 541 30.81 -22.59 -8.17
N HIS A 542 30.37 -21.64 -7.35
CA HIS A 542 30.54 -20.22 -7.65
C HIS A 542 31.96 -19.74 -7.37
N SER A 543 32.60 -20.18 -6.29
CA SER A 543 34.01 -19.88 -5.97
C SER A 543 34.96 -20.34 -7.08
N TYR A 544 34.64 -21.43 -7.80
CA TYR A 544 35.41 -21.86 -8.97
C TYR A 544 35.39 -20.85 -10.13
N ARG A 545 34.35 -20.01 -10.21
CA ARG A 545 34.18 -18.98 -11.25
C ARG A 545 34.56 -17.57 -10.77
N SER A 546 34.41 -17.31 -9.47
CA SER A 546 34.61 -16.01 -8.83
C SER A 546 35.32 -16.22 -7.49
N LEU A 547 36.64 -15.99 -7.48
CA LEU A 547 37.50 -16.30 -6.33
C LEU A 547 37.22 -15.41 -5.09
N ASP A 548 36.52 -14.29 -5.28
CA ASP A 548 36.07 -13.36 -4.24
C ASP A 548 34.71 -13.76 -3.62
N THR A 549 34.17 -14.94 -3.95
CA THR A 549 32.90 -15.42 -3.39
C THR A 549 33.05 -15.76 -1.92
N LEU A 550 32.41 -14.95 -1.06
CA LEU A 550 32.47 -15.12 0.39
C LEU A 550 31.46 -16.15 0.90
N LEU A 551 30.22 -16.03 0.42
CA LEU A 551 29.09 -16.82 0.91
C LEU A 551 28.16 -17.22 -0.23
N SER A 552 27.46 -18.32 -0.01
CA SER A 552 26.32 -18.72 -0.80
C SER A 552 25.09 -18.90 0.08
N CYS A 553 23.91 -18.71 -0.48
CA CYS A 553 22.68 -19.07 0.20
C CYS A 553 21.63 -19.62 -0.75
N THR A 554 20.75 -20.46 -0.19
CA THR A 554 19.62 -21.04 -0.91
C THR A 554 18.33 -20.40 -0.42
N VAL A 555 17.48 -19.97 -1.35
CA VAL A 555 16.13 -19.46 -1.07
C VAL A 555 15.15 -20.13 -2.05
N SER A 556 14.59 -21.27 -1.62
CA SER A 556 13.76 -22.17 -2.42
C SER A 556 12.64 -22.72 -1.54
N THR A 557 12.29 -24.01 -1.65
CA THR A 557 11.39 -24.72 -0.71
C THR A 557 11.85 -24.58 0.75
N GLY A 558 13.16 -24.57 0.98
CA GLY A 558 13.81 -24.28 2.26
C GLY A 558 14.83 -23.13 2.13
N THR A 559 15.54 -22.82 3.21
CA THR A 559 16.65 -21.86 3.16
C THR A 559 17.84 -22.28 4.00
N ASN A 560 19.04 -22.01 3.48
CA ASN A 560 20.29 -22.21 4.20
C ASN A 560 21.39 -21.30 3.64
N ALA A 561 22.53 -21.23 4.32
CA ALA A 561 23.71 -20.56 3.81
C ALA A 561 25.00 -21.33 4.15
N ALA A 562 26.01 -21.13 3.32
CA ALA A 562 27.38 -21.56 3.59
C ALA A 562 28.34 -20.41 3.28
N TYR A 563 29.45 -20.34 3.99
CA TYR A 563 30.43 -19.29 3.78
C TYR A 563 31.81 -19.79 4.16
N TRP A 564 32.84 -19.18 3.59
CA TRP A 564 34.21 -19.37 4.07
C TRP A 564 34.31 -18.79 5.48
N GLU A 565 34.97 -19.44 6.42
CA GLU A 565 35.23 -18.93 7.76
C GLU A 565 36.69 -19.16 8.11
N LYS A 566 37.30 -18.24 8.87
CA LYS A 566 38.66 -18.42 9.36
C LYS A 566 38.69 -19.60 10.34
N ILE A 567 39.58 -20.56 10.11
CA ILE A 567 39.71 -21.76 10.97
C ILE A 567 39.94 -21.37 12.43
N SER A 568 40.74 -20.32 12.67
CA SER A 568 40.99 -19.75 14.01
C SER A 568 39.74 -19.25 14.75
N LYS A 569 38.63 -19.01 14.03
CA LYS A 569 37.33 -18.60 14.61
C LYS A 569 36.40 -19.79 14.88
N VAL A 570 36.73 -21.00 14.42
CA VAL A 570 35.94 -22.22 14.65
C VAL A 570 36.33 -22.85 15.99
N GLY A 571 35.83 -22.26 17.08
CA GLY A 571 36.18 -22.63 18.46
C GLY A 571 36.03 -24.12 18.80
N LYS A 572 35.01 -24.79 18.24
CA LYS A 572 34.78 -26.23 18.43
C LYS A 572 35.77 -27.16 17.74
N LEU A 573 36.68 -26.65 16.91
CA LEU A 573 37.75 -27.43 16.27
C LEU A 573 39.16 -27.03 16.75
N LYS A 574 39.28 -26.23 17.82
CA LYS A 574 40.58 -25.76 18.35
C LYS A 574 41.58 -26.88 18.66
N ASP A 575 41.11 -28.04 19.09
CA ASP A 575 41.97 -29.19 19.40
C ASP A 575 42.48 -29.92 18.13
N ARG A 576 41.81 -29.73 16.99
CA ARG A 576 42.17 -30.36 15.71
C ARG A 576 42.95 -29.45 14.79
N PHE A 577 42.73 -28.14 14.87
CA PHE A 577 43.47 -27.13 14.13
C PHE A 577 44.10 -26.14 15.12
N PRO A 578 45.44 -26.17 15.32
CA PRO A 578 46.12 -25.26 16.22
C PRO A 578 45.88 -23.79 15.83
N SER A 579 45.89 -22.90 16.83
CA SER A 579 45.57 -21.45 16.72
C SER A 579 46.38 -20.65 15.70
N GLN A 580 47.46 -21.22 15.17
CA GLN A 580 48.39 -20.61 14.21
C GLN A 580 47.97 -20.84 12.75
N ASN A 581 46.89 -21.60 12.49
CA ASN A 581 46.35 -21.79 11.14
C ASN A 581 45.50 -20.57 10.73
N ASP A 582 45.97 -19.84 9.72
CA ASP A 582 45.31 -18.68 9.11
C ASP A 582 44.38 -19.05 7.94
N GLY A 583 44.29 -20.34 7.61
CA GLY A 583 43.43 -20.86 6.55
C GLY A 583 41.94 -20.69 6.83
N GLU A 584 41.15 -20.97 5.80
CA GLU A 584 39.70 -20.90 5.83
C GLU A 584 39.06 -22.27 5.66
N MET A 585 37.83 -22.42 6.14
CA MET A 585 37.01 -23.60 5.97
C MET A 585 35.58 -23.19 5.61
N ILE A 586 34.92 -23.93 4.71
CA ILE A 586 33.49 -23.73 4.50
C ILE A 586 32.72 -24.16 5.74
N VAL A 587 31.87 -23.28 6.25
CA VAL A 587 30.91 -23.55 7.32
C VAL A 587 29.50 -23.39 6.78
N THR A 588 28.66 -24.39 7.02
CA THR A 588 27.22 -24.30 6.75
C THR A 588 26.52 -23.75 7.98
N THR A 589 25.66 -22.75 7.81
CA THR A 589 25.08 -22.03 8.95
C THR A 589 23.96 -22.83 9.62
N GLU A 590 23.13 -23.49 8.80
CA GLU A 590 21.81 -23.99 9.19
C GLU A 590 20.99 -22.88 9.87
N TRP A 591 21.02 -21.68 9.28
CA TRP A 591 20.36 -20.48 9.82
C TRP A 591 18.83 -20.60 9.93
N GLY A 592 18.24 -21.65 9.37
CA GLY A 592 16.80 -21.88 9.39
C GLY A 592 16.26 -22.02 10.80
N GLY A 593 17.08 -22.54 11.73
CA GLY A 593 16.76 -22.65 13.15
C GLY A 593 16.87 -21.36 13.96
N PHE A 594 17.24 -20.24 13.35
CA PHE A 594 17.29 -18.95 14.06
C PHE A 594 15.91 -18.60 14.64
N GLY A 595 15.84 -18.41 15.96
CA GLY A 595 14.59 -18.15 16.68
C GLY A 595 13.89 -19.38 17.28
N ASP A 596 14.39 -20.61 17.09
CA ASP A 596 13.76 -21.85 17.58
C ASP A 596 13.51 -21.83 19.10
N THR A 597 14.55 -21.51 19.90
CA THR A 597 14.44 -21.39 21.37
C THR A 597 14.30 -19.96 21.88
N ARG A 598 14.50 -18.96 21.01
CA ARG A 598 14.49 -17.53 21.33
C ARG A 598 13.67 -16.76 20.30
N SER A 599 12.37 -17.03 20.28
CA SER A 599 11.44 -16.47 19.30
C SER A 599 11.39 -14.93 19.30
N GLU A 600 11.78 -14.29 20.40
CA GLU A 600 11.91 -12.83 20.51
C GLU A 600 13.02 -12.23 19.64
N ASN A 601 13.95 -13.06 19.15
CA ASN A 601 15.06 -12.62 18.30
C ASN A 601 14.66 -12.41 16.84
N VAL A 602 13.47 -12.88 16.45
CA VAL A 602 12.94 -12.78 15.08
C VAL A 602 11.61 -12.00 15.10
N PRO A 603 11.34 -11.17 14.08
CA PRO A 603 10.16 -10.31 14.05
C PRO A 603 8.93 -11.10 13.58
N HIS A 604 8.38 -11.93 14.46
CA HIS A 604 7.19 -12.71 14.16
C HIS A 604 5.94 -11.86 13.99
N THR A 605 5.14 -12.21 12.99
CA THR A 605 3.75 -11.82 12.88
C THR A 605 2.86 -12.84 13.57
N PHE A 606 1.59 -12.47 13.78
CA PHE A 606 0.57 -13.42 14.22
C PHE A 606 0.51 -14.68 13.34
N TYR A 607 0.71 -14.51 12.02
CA TYR A 607 0.62 -15.59 11.04
C TYR A 607 1.83 -16.53 11.08
N ASP A 608 3.04 -16.02 11.30
CA ASP A 608 4.23 -16.88 11.44
C ASP A 608 4.12 -17.79 12.65
N ILE A 609 3.61 -17.26 13.77
CA ILE A 609 3.37 -18.04 14.99
C ILE A 609 2.37 -19.17 14.69
N ARG A 610 1.32 -18.89 13.90
CA ARG A 610 0.32 -19.89 13.51
C ARG A 610 0.92 -20.96 12.59
N VAL A 611 1.68 -20.58 11.56
CA VAL A 611 2.42 -21.53 10.71
C VAL A 611 3.33 -22.41 11.56
N ASN A 612 4.11 -21.82 12.45
CA ASN A 612 5.03 -22.57 13.28
C ASN A 612 4.29 -23.58 14.18
N ARG A 613 3.21 -23.16 14.85
CA ARG A 613 2.42 -24.02 15.74
C ARG A 613 1.71 -25.17 15.01
N GLN A 614 1.33 -24.96 13.75
CA GLN A 614 0.54 -25.92 12.96
C GLN A 614 1.39 -26.79 12.02
N SER A 615 2.67 -26.47 11.84
CA SER A 615 3.61 -27.30 11.07
C SER A 615 3.82 -28.67 11.72
N VAL A 616 4.35 -29.62 10.94
CA VAL A 616 4.72 -30.97 11.41
C VAL A 616 5.75 -30.92 12.55
N ASN A 617 6.61 -29.89 12.53
CA ASN A 617 7.70 -29.72 13.50
C ASN A 617 7.58 -28.37 14.24
N PRO A 618 6.65 -28.22 15.22
CA PRO A 618 6.48 -26.97 15.95
C PRO A 618 7.74 -26.55 16.73
N GLY A 619 8.08 -25.25 16.66
CA GLY A 619 9.25 -24.69 17.36
C GLY A 619 10.60 -24.98 16.70
N VAL A 620 10.60 -25.67 15.57
CA VAL A 620 11.81 -25.99 14.80
C VAL A 620 11.81 -25.20 13.50
N HIS A 621 12.97 -24.69 13.09
CA HIS A 621 13.15 -23.98 11.81
C HIS A 621 12.31 -22.72 11.68
N VAL A 622 12.27 -21.96 12.76
CA VAL A 622 11.46 -20.76 12.91
C VAL A 622 11.78 -19.69 11.85
N PHE A 623 13.06 -19.44 11.56
CA PHE A 623 13.45 -18.47 10.52
C PHE A 623 13.14 -18.99 9.11
N GLU A 624 13.39 -20.28 8.83
CA GLU A 624 13.05 -20.89 7.53
C GLU A 624 11.56 -20.75 7.22
N LYS A 625 10.70 -20.96 8.22
CA LYS A 625 9.24 -20.78 8.11
C LYS A 625 8.80 -19.38 7.74
N MET A 626 9.64 -18.36 7.95
CA MET A 626 9.31 -16.97 7.63
C MET A 626 9.70 -16.55 6.21
N VAL A 627 10.62 -17.28 5.56
CA VAL A 627 11.27 -16.82 4.32
C VAL A 627 11.27 -17.84 3.19
N ALA A 628 11.09 -19.13 3.48
CA ALA A 628 11.17 -20.18 2.47
C ALA A 628 9.84 -20.44 1.77
N GLY A 629 9.90 -20.82 0.49
CA GLY A 629 8.76 -20.95 -0.42
C GLY A 629 7.68 -21.92 0.05
N LEU A 630 8.05 -22.98 0.80
CA LEU A 630 7.08 -23.90 1.40
C LEU A 630 6.09 -23.19 2.33
N TYR A 631 6.51 -22.11 2.97
CA TYR A 631 5.74 -21.44 4.01
C TYR A 631 5.18 -20.08 3.59
N LEU A 632 5.78 -19.39 2.60
CA LEU A 632 5.29 -18.09 2.14
C LEU A 632 3.83 -18.16 1.70
N GLY A 633 3.48 -19.18 0.91
CA GLY A 633 2.11 -19.39 0.44
C GLY A 633 1.14 -19.72 1.58
N GLU A 634 1.58 -20.47 2.59
CA GLU A 634 0.77 -20.78 3.77
C GLU A 634 0.53 -19.53 4.64
N ILE A 635 1.52 -18.63 4.77
CA ILE A 635 1.33 -17.34 5.44
C ILE A 635 0.26 -16.53 4.72
N VAL A 636 0.33 -16.44 3.39
CA VAL A 636 -0.70 -15.76 2.59
C VAL A 636 -2.06 -16.41 2.82
N ARG A 637 -2.18 -17.74 2.70
CA ARG A 637 -3.44 -18.47 2.90
C ARG A 637 -4.07 -18.16 4.26
N LEU A 638 -3.27 -18.16 5.34
CA LEU A 638 -3.76 -17.86 6.68
C LEU A 638 -4.27 -16.41 6.81
N ILE A 639 -3.64 -15.45 6.12
CA ILE A 639 -4.14 -14.07 6.04
C ILE A 639 -5.48 -14.05 5.28
N LEU A 640 -5.58 -14.75 4.15
CA LEU A 640 -6.81 -14.80 3.35
C LEU A 640 -7.97 -15.41 4.14
N VAL A 641 -7.72 -16.49 4.89
CA VAL A 641 -8.72 -17.10 5.78
C VAL A 641 -9.13 -16.13 6.90
N ASP A 642 -8.19 -15.49 7.61
CA ASP A 642 -8.52 -14.49 8.64
C ASP A 642 -9.37 -13.35 8.06
N PHE A 643 -9.01 -12.86 6.88
CA PHE A 643 -9.72 -11.77 6.23
C PHE A 643 -11.12 -12.19 5.77
N THR A 644 -11.28 -13.42 5.29
CA THR A 644 -12.58 -14.00 4.94
C THR A 644 -13.47 -14.11 6.17
N ASP A 645 -12.96 -14.67 7.28
CA ASP A 645 -13.68 -14.82 8.56
C ASP A 645 -14.15 -13.47 9.12
N ARG A 646 -13.36 -12.43 8.89
CA ARG A 646 -13.65 -11.04 9.32
C ARG A 646 -14.49 -10.25 8.31
N ARG A 647 -14.98 -10.90 7.25
CA ARG A 647 -15.76 -10.29 6.14
C ARG A 647 -15.03 -9.15 5.43
N LEU A 648 -13.71 -9.26 5.32
CA LEU A 648 -12.84 -8.30 4.64
C LEU A 648 -12.50 -8.73 3.20
N LEU A 649 -12.70 -10.00 2.87
CA LEU A 649 -12.47 -10.58 1.55
C LEU A 649 -13.61 -11.52 1.16
N PHE A 650 -13.82 -11.63 -0.15
CA PHE A 650 -14.64 -12.64 -0.81
C PHE A 650 -16.10 -12.69 -0.33
N ASP A 651 -16.62 -11.61 0.26
CA ASP A 651 -17.95 -11.58 0.89
C ASP A 651 -18.17 -12.76 1.87
N ALA A 652 -17.13 -13.11 2.63
CA ALA A 652 -17.11 -14.26 3.56
C ALA A 652 -17.34 -15.64 2.90
N GLN A 653 -17.22 -15.73 1.57
CA GLN A 653 -17.23 -17.01 0.85
C GLN A 653 -15.87 -17.71 1.02
N TYR A 654 -15.94 -19.02 1.18
CA TYR A 654 -14.77 -19.88 1.36
C TYR A 654 -14.89 -21.12 0.47
N SER A 655 -13.76 -21.81 0.29
CA SER A 655 -13.66 -23.07 -0.44
C SER A 655 -12.93 -24.12 0.40
N THR A 656 -13.09 -25.39 0.02
CA THR A 656 -12.36 -26.50 0.66
C THR A 656 -10.86 -26.34 0.47
N GLU A 657 -10.47 -25.88 -0.72
CA GLU A 657 -9.10 -25.62 -1.15
C GLU A 657 -8.48 -24.51 -0.29
N MET A 658 -9.16 -23.37 -0.10
CA MET A 658 -8.66 -22.27 0.73
C MET A 658 -8.48 -22.68 2.20
N ASN A 659 -9.32 -23.58 2.69
CA ASN A 659 -9.28 -24.06 4.08
C ASN A 659 -8.26 -25.18 4.32
N LYS A 660 -7.73 -25.81 3.28
CA LYS A 660 -6.74 -26.88 3.38
C LYS A 660 -5.34 -26.28 3.66
N PRO A 661 -4.64 -26.66 4.74
CA PRO A 661 -3.27 -26.20 4.99
C PRO A 661 -2.34 -26.51 3.81
N TYR A 662 -1.45 -25.58 3.51
CA TYR A 662 -0.44 -25.64 2.45
C TYR A 662 -1.00 -25.78 1.03
N SER A 663 -2.30 -25.51 0.80
CA SER A 663 -2.90 -25.53 -0.54
C SER A 663 -2.54 -24.32 -1.40
N PHE A 664 -2.10 -23.22 -0.79
CA PHE A 664 -1.72 -22.01 -1.49
C PHE A 664 -0.20 -21.98 -1.61
N GLU A 665 0.33 -22.17 -2.81
CA GLU A 665 1.77 -22.31 -3.05
C GLU A 665 2.46 -20.98 -3.38
N SER A 666 3.78 -20.88 -3.18
CA SER A 666 4.54 -19.69 -3.59
C SER A 666 4.53 -19.45 -5.10
N ALA A 667 4.26 -20.47 -5.91
CA ALA A 667 4.03 -20.34 -7.34
C ALA A 667 2.77 -19.51 -7.65
N TYR A 668 1.73 -19.64 -6.83
CA TYR A 668 0.50 -18.85 -6.96
C TYR A 668 0.76 -17.39 -6.61
N MET A 669 1.51 -17.13 -5.54
CA MET A 669 1.97 -15.79 -5.21
C MET A 669 2.74 -15.14 -6.37
N SER A 670 3.62 -15.92 -7.03
CA SER A 670 4.40 -15.44 -8.19
C SER A 670 3.48 -15.10 -9.36
N ALA A 671 2.53 -15.96 -9.70
CA ALA A 671 1.55 -15.70 -10.76
C ALA A 671 0.69 -14.46 -10.48
N ILE A 672 0.28 -14.26 -9.23
CA ILE A 672 -0.53 -13.11 -8.80
C ILE A 672 0.26 -11.81 -8.86
N GLU A 673 1.51 -11.79 -8.37
CA GLU A 673 2.34 -10.59 -8.43
C GLU A 673 2.70 -10.20 -9.87
N SER A 674 2.87 -11.17 -10.77
CA SER A 674 3.12 -10.94 -12.21
C SER A 674 1.90 -10.53 -13.02
N ASP A 675 0.69 -10.63 -12.47
CA ASP A 675 -0.53 -10.31 -13.20
C ASP A 675 -0.76 -8.80 -13.22
N ASP A 676 -0.36 -8.15 -14.31
CA ASP A 676 -0.50 -6.70 -14.51
C ASP A 676 -1.68 -6.32 -15.41
N THR A 677 -2.61 -7.27 -15.64
CA THR A 677 -3.84 -6.98 -16.40
C THR A 677 -4.75 -6.03 -15.61
N SER A 678 -5.54 -5.20 -16.31
CA SER A 678 -6.41 -4.22 -15.65
C SER A 678 -7.43 -4.85 -14.69
N GLU A 679 -7.85 -6.08 -15.01
CA GLU A 679 -8.83 -6.86 -14.24
C GLU A 679 -8.20 -7.95 -13.35
N LEU A 680 -6.88 -8.11 -13.36
CA LEU A 680 -6.17 -9.20 -12.69
C LEU A 680 -6.73 -10.57 -13.09
N GLU A 681 -6.78 -10.86 -14.40
CA GLU A 681 -7.40 -12.05 -14.97
C GLU A 681 -6.71 -13.36 -14.55
N GLY A 682 -5.38 -13.36 -14.44
CA GLY A 682 -4.62 -14.52 -13.97
C GLY A 682 -4.91 -14.81 -12.50
N THR A 683 -4.96 -13.76 -11.69
CA THR A 683 -5.35 -13.80 -10.27
C THR A 683 -6.79 -14.27 -10.13
N LYS A 684 -7.69 -13.80 -10.99
CA LYS A 684 -9.09 -14.24 -11.03
C LYS A 684 -9.18 -15.73 -11.33
N HIS A 685 -8.50 -16.18 -12.37
CA HIS A 685 -8.49 -17.59 -12.76
C HIS A 685 -7.97 -18.47 -11.61
N LEU A 686 -6.87 -18.07 -10.98
CA LEU A 686 -6.30 -18.79 -9.84
C LEU A 686 -7.28 -18.86 -8.67
N LEU A 687 -7.85 -17.74 -8.25
CA LEU A 687 -8.75 -17.71 -7.10
C LEU A 687 -10.07 -18.45 -7.37
N GLU A 688 -10.64 -18.29 -8.55
CA GLU A 688 -11.97 -18.85 -8.86
C GLU A 688 -11.91 -20.31 -9.34
N HIS A 689 -10.88 -20.68 -10.11
CA HIS A 689 -10.81 -22.00 -10.76
C HIS A 689 -9.85 -22.96 -10.07
N VAL A 690 -8.76 -22.45 -9.48
CA VAL A 690 -7.78 -23.30 -8.76
C VAL A 690 -8.13 -23.37 -7.28
N MET A 691 -8.36 -22.22 -6.65
CA MET A 691 -8.80 -22.14 -5.25
C MET A 691 -10.31 -22.30 -5.11
N ASN A 692 -11.05 -22.49 -6.20
CA ASN A 692 -12.47 -22.85 -6.21
C ASN A 692 -13.36 -21.87 -5.42
N LEU A 693 -13.02 -20.58 -5.42
CA LEU A 693 -13.90 -19.53 -4.91
C LEU A 693 -14.99 -19.24 -5.96
N LYS A 694 -16.24 -19.10 -5.52
CA LYS A 694 -17.38 -18.94 -6.43
C LYS A 694 -17.25 -17.69 -7.33
N SER A 695 -16.78 -16.58 -6.76
CA SER A 695 -16.52 -15.33 -7.49
C SER A 695 -15.63 -14.40 -6.69
N THR A 696 -14.84 -13.58 -7.38
CA THR A 696 -14.01 -12.53 -6.76
C THR A 696 -14.30 -11.17 -7.39
N THR A 697 -14.31 -10.12 -6.57
CA THR A 697 -14.31 -8.74 -7.07
C THR A 697 -12.90 -8.32 -7.48
N LEU A 698 -12.76 -7.27 -8.29
CA LEU A 698 -11.44 -6.71 -8.59
C LEU A 698 -10.71 -6.24 -7.32
N GLN A 699 -11.46 -5.76 -6.31
CA GLN A 699 -10.86 -5.35 -5.05
C GLN A 699 -10.30 -6.53 -4.27
N ASP A 700 -11.01 -7.65 -4.22
CA ASP A 700 -10.49 -8.86 -3.60
C ASP A 700 -9.14 -9.25 -4.23
N ARG A 701 -9.08 -9.25 -5.56
CA ARG A 701 -7.86 -9.59 -6.32
C ARG A 701 -6.72 -8.63 -6.04
N LYS A 702 -6.99 -7.31 -6.03
CA LYS A 702 -6.00 -6.28 -5.67
C LYS A 702 -5.49 -6.46 -4.24
N THR A 703 -6.38 -6.78 -3.30
CA THR A 703 -6.03 -7.04 -1.92
C THR A 703 -5.16 -8.31 -1.79
N VAL A 704 -5.51 -9.40 -2.47
CA VAL A 704 -4.70 -10.63 -2.49
C VAL A 704 -3.31 -10.35 -3.08
N LYS A 705 -3.22 -9.63 -4.20
CA LYS A 705 -1.94 -9.22 -4.80
C LYS A 705 -1.09 -8.41 -3.82
N ARG A 706 -1.69 -7.44 -3.14
CA ARG A 706 -1.02 -6.64 -2.11
C ARG A 706 -0.50 -7.47 -0.93
N ILE A 707 -1.26 -8.47 -0.49
CA ILE A 707 -0.83 -9.39 0.58
C ILE A 707 0.38 -10.20 0.12
N CYS A 708 0.38 -10.72 -1.12
CA CYS A 708 1.51 -11.44 -1.70
C CYS A 708 2.78 -10.56 -1.72
N GLU A 709 2.67 -9.33 -2.24
CA GLU A 709 3.76 -8.37 -2.30
C GLU A 709 4.38 -8.09 -0.93
N MET A 710 3.52 -7.93 0.09
CA MET A 710 3.93 -7.63 1.45
C MET A 710 4.67 -8.81 2.09
N VAL A 711 4.16 -10.04 1.94
CA VAL A 711 4.82 -11.26 2.44
C VAL A 711 6.15 -11.48 1.72
N GLY A 712 6.19 -11.36 0.39
CA GLY A 712 7.39 -11.49 -0.42
C GLY A 712 8.46 -10.43 -0.10
N LYS A 713 8.06 -9.17 0.06
CA LYS A 713 8.95 -8.06 0.49
C LYS A 713 9.58 -8.35 1.84
N ARG A 714 8.79 -8.80 2.84
CA ARG A 714 9.32 -9.14 4.16
C ARG A 714 10.35 -10.26 4.07
N ALA A 715 10.05 -11.33 3.33
CA ALA A 715 10.96 -12.47 3.16
C ALA A 715 12.31 -12.04 2.57
N ALA A 716 12.29 -11.26 1.48
CA ALA A 716 13.50 -10.73 0.86
C ALA A 716 14.33 -9.85 1.82
N ARG A 717 13.67 -9.00 2.62
CA ARG A 717 14.35 -8.14 3.61
C ARG A 717 15.01 -8.95 4.74
N LEU A 718 14.35 -10.02 5.20
CA LEU A 718 14.93 -10.93 6.20
C LEU A 718 16.13 -11.72 5.65
N ILE A 719 16.07 -12.18 4.40
CA ILE A 719 17.21 -12.81 3.73
C ILE A 719 18.39 -11.82 3.62
N ALA A 720 18.15 -10.56 3.25
CA ALA A 720 19.18 -9.52 3.22
C ALA A 720 19.82 -9.29 4.61
N ALA A 721 19.01 -9.26 5.68
CA ALA A 721 19.53 -9.17 7.05
C ALA A 721 20.39 -10.40 7.40
N ALA A 722 20.01 -11.59 6.93
CA ALA A 722 20.77 -12.82 7.18
C ALA A 722 22.10 -12.88 6.41
N MET A 723 22.11 -12.43 5.15
CA MET A 723 23.34 -12.20 4.38
C MET A 723 24.25 -11.18 5.09
N SER A 724 23.67 -10.07 5.55
CA SER A 724 24.38 -9.03 6.28
C SER A 724 25.05 -9.55 7.55
N ALA A 725 24.40 -10.47 8.28
CA ALA A 725 24.97 -11.09 9.46
C ALA A 725 26.30 -11.79 9.16
N ILE A 726 26.40 -12.51 8.04
CA ILE A 726 27.61 -13.19 7.59
C ILE A 726 28.67 -12.18 7.14
N ILE A 727 28.31 -11.22 6.28
CA ILE A 727 29.22 -10.18 5.77
C ILE A 727 29.87 -9.42 6.92
N SER A 728 29.06 -8.92 7.87
CA SER A 728 29.53 -8.17 9.03
C SER A 728 30.29 -9.05 10.03
N LYS A 729 30.01 -10.36 10.10
CA LYS A 729 30.78 -11.30 10.94
C LYS A 729 32.17 -11.55 10.36
N ARG A 730 32.25 -11.68 9.03
CA ARG A 730 33.48 -11.96 8.30
C ARG A 730 34.38 -10.75 8.13
N ASP A 731 33.82 -9.55 8.29
CA ASP A 731 34.52 -8.27 8.15
C ASP A 731 35.22 -8.14 6.78
N ALA A 732 34.49 -8.56 5.74
CA ALA A 732 35.03 -8.77 4.40
C ALA A 732 34.64 -7.67 3.39
N LEU A 733 33.88 -6.66 3.83
CA LEU A 733 33.30 -5.66 2.93
C LEU A 733 34.37 -4.75 2.30
N GLU A 734 35.45 -4.46 3.04
CA GLU A 734 36.51 -3.57 2.55
C GLU A 734 37.20 -4.12 1.29
N GLN A 735 37.37 -5.45 1.18
CA GLN A 735 38.02 -6.08 0.04
C GLN A 735 37.12 -6.22 -1.20
N GLY A 736 35.81 -5.95 -1.04
CA GLY A 736 34.81 -6.37 -2.02
C GLY A 736 34.55 -7.88 -1.94
N LEU A 737 33.30 -8.28 -2.17
CA LEU A 737 32.91 -9.68 -2.06
C LEU A 737 31.80 -10.04 -3.04
N SER A 738 31.78 -11.31 -3.43
CA SER A 738 30.68 -11.90 -4.19
C SER A 738 29.81 -12.80 -3.30
N ILE A 739 28.50 -12.80 -3.57
CA ILE A 739 27.49 -13.65 -2.94
C ILE A 739 26.86 -14.50 -4.04
N SER A 740 26.81 -15.80 -3.82
CA SER A 740 26.06 -16.71 -4.67
C SER A 740 24.67 -16.97 -4.10
N VAL A 741 23.63 -16.89 -4.92
CA VAL A 741 22.27 -17.25 -4.52
C VAL A 741 21.73 -18.33 -5.45
N GLU A 742 21.12 -19.35 -4.88
CA GLU A 742 20.41 -20.42 -5.61
C GLU A 742 18.98 -20.53 -5.07
N GLY A 743 18.03 -20.88 -5.94
CA GLY A 743 16.72 -21.32 -5.51
C GLY A 743 15.57 -20.65 -6.23
N THR A 744 14.45 -21.36 -6.29
CA THR A 744 13.30 -20.99 -7.12
C THR A 744 12.62 -19.71 -6.66
N VAL A 745 12.62 -19.42 -5.36
CA VAL A 745 12.03 -18.18 -4.83
C VAL A 745 12.90 -17.00 -5.22
N TYR A 746 14.22 -17.07 -5.07
CA TYR A 746 15.07 -15.96 -5.47
C TYR A 746 15.04 -15.72 -6.98
N GLU A 747 15.06 -16.78 -7.79
CA GLU A 747 15.14 -16.66 -9.25
C GLU A 747 13.81 -16.30 -9.92
N PHE A 748 12.70 -16.90 -9.49
CA PHE A 748 11.43 -16.80 -10.21
C PHE A 748 10.36 -15.97 -9.50
N TYR A 749 10.50 -15.69 -8.20
CA TYR A 749 9.51 -14.86 -7.50
C TYR A 749 9.67 -13.38 -7.92
N PRO A 750 8.61 -12.71 -8.41
CA PRO A 750 8.69 -11.36 -8.94
C PRO A 750 9.35 -10.37 -7.99
N ASN A 751 10.30 -9.58 -8.51
CA ASN A 751 11.02 -8.54 -7.79
C ASN A 751 11.83 -9.01 -6.56
N PHE A 752 11.97 -10.32 -6.30
CA PHE A 752 12.66 -10.80 -5.11
C PHE A 752 14.15 -10.38 -5.06
N PRO A 753 14.95 -10.53 -6.14
CA PRO A 753 16.33 -10.05 -6.15
C PRO A 753 16.42 -8.53 -5.95
N ALA A 754 15.53 -7.76 -6.59
CA ALA A 754 15.49 -6.31 -6.43
C ALA A 754 15.21 -5.91 -4.97
N ARG A 755 14.26 -6.59 -4.30
CA ARG A 755 13.93 -6.35 -2.89
C ARG A 755 15.09 -6.68 -1.95
N VAL A 756 15.84 -7.76 -2.23
CA VAL A 756 17.08 -8.10 -1.49
C VAL A 756 18.13 -7.00 -1.68
N ASN A 757 18.37 -6.58 -2.92
CA ASN A 757 19.33 -5.52 -3.25
C ASN A 757 18.97 -4.19 -2.57
N THR A 758 17.70 -3.78 -2.61
CA THR A 758 17.23 -2.57 -1.91
C THR A 758 17.48 -2.66 -0.40
N ALA A 759 17.20 -3.80 0.22
CA ALA A 759 17.42 -3.98 1.65
C ALA A 759 18.91 -3.94 2.02
N LEU A 760 19.79 -4.54 1.20
CA LEU A 760 21.23 -4.46 1.41
C LEU A 760 21.76 -3.03 1.17
N GLN A 761 21.25 -2.31 0.16
CA GLN A 761 21.55 -0.91 -0.08
C GLN A 761 21.19 -0.03 1.11
N GLU A 762 20.04 -0.25 1.76
CA GLU A 762 19.65 0.45 3.00
C GLU A 762 20.60 0.13 4.17
N LEU A 763 21.09 -1.11 4.26
CA LEU A 763 21.97 -1.55 5.34
C LEU A 763 23.39 -0.99 5.20
N TYR A 764 23.92 -0.91 3.97
CA TYR A 764 25.32 -0.60 3.68
C TYR A 764 25.56 0.78 3.05
N GLY A 765 24.52 1.47 2.55
CA GLY A 765 24.67 2.75 1.87
C GLY A 765 25.59 2.64 0.66
N GLU A 766 26.49 3.60 0.48
CA GLU A 766 27.47 3.62 -0.61
C GLU A 766 28.36 2.36 -0.66
N ASN A 767 28.56 1.67 0.47
CA ASN A 767 29.36 0.44 0.49
C ASN A 767 28.67 -0.76 -0.19
N PHE A 768 27.39 -0.66 -0.56
CA PHE A 768 26.70 -1.71 -1.31
C PHE A 768 27.35 -2.00 -2.67
N GLU A 769 28.00 -1.00 -3.30
CA GLU A 769 28.73 -1.18 -4.56
C GLU A 769 29.88 -2.20 -4.46
N ARG A 770 30.30 -2.56 -3.24
CA ARG A 770 31.32 -3.58 -2.97
C ARG A 770 30.75 -5.00 -2.85
N ILE A 771 29.43 -5.16 -2.97
CA ILE A 771 28.74 -6.45 -2.86
C ILE A 771 28.21 -6.83 -4.24
N ASN A 772 28.77 -7.87 -4.82
CA ASN A 772 28.27 -8.46 -6.06
C ASN A 772 27.40 -9.68 -5.77
N ILE A 773 26.21 -9.78 -6.34
CA ILE A 773 25.29 -10.91 -6.10
C ILE A 773 25.02 -11.62 -7.42
N GLY A 774 25.42 -12.89 -7.49
CA GLY A 774 25.27 -13.76 -8.65
C GLY A 774 24.33 -14.92 -8.39
N ILE A 775 23.62 -15.36 -9.43
CA ILE A 775 22.80 -16.58 -9.39
C ILE A 775 23.67 -17.77 -9.83
N THR A 776 23.66 -18.85 -9.05
CA THR A 776 24.27 -20.13 -9.45
C THR A 776 23.18 -21.12 -9.81
N ARG A 777 23.24 -21.66 -11.02
CA ARG A 777 22.46 -22.83 -11.44
C ARG A 777 23.31 -24.08 -11.34
N ASP A 778 22.70 -25.19 -10.91
CA ASP A 778 23.34 -26.50 -10.72
C ASP A 778 24.52 -26.49 -9.72
N GLY A 779 24.40 -25.68 -8.66
CA GLY A 779 25.45 -25.55 -7.64
C GLY A 779 25.68 -26.84 -6.87
N SER A 780 24.62 -27.62 -6.63
CA SER A 780 24.68 -28.93 -5.97
C SER A 780 25.55 -29.94 -6.73
N GLY A 781 25.32 -30.09 -8.04
CA GLY A 781 26.06 -31.03 -8.90
C GLY A 781 27.52 -30.62 -9.08
N VAL A 782 27.76 -29.43 -9.64
CA VAL A 782 29.14 -28.95 -9.89
C VAL A 782 29.93 -28.85 -8.60
N GLY A 783 29.31 -28.34 -7.53
CA GLY A 783 29.95 -28.22 -6.22
C GLY A 783 30.31 -29.56 -5.59
N ALA A 784 29.46 -30.57 -5.74
CA ALA A 784 29.75 -31.92 -5.27
C ALA A 784 30.94 -32.54 -6.03
N ALA A 785 31.01 -32.37 -7.35
CA ALA A 785 32.14 -32.82 -8.15
C ALA A 785 33.46 -32.14 -7.72
N LEU A 786 33.43 -30.82 -7.50
CA LEU A 786 34.57 -30.06 -6.98
C LEU A 786 34.99 -30.53 -5.58
N ALA A 787 34.05 -30.86 -4.71
CA ALA A 787 34.37 -31.43 -3.40
C ALA A 787 35.06 -32.79 -3.50
N ALA A 788 34.62 -33.66 -4.41
CA ALA A 788 35.27 -34.94 -4.66
C ALA A 788 36.72 -34.77 -5.15
N MET A 789 36.94 -33.77 -6.01
CA MET A 789 38.27 -33.39 -6.49
C MET A 789 39.16 -32.89 -5.35
N LEU A 790 38.68 -31.96 -4.52
CA LEU A 790 39.44 -31.45 -3.37
C LEU A 790 39.81 -32.57 -2.38
N ALA A 791 38.87 -33.47 -2.08
CA ALA A 791 39.12 -34.64 -1.25
C ALA A 791 40.14 -35.61 -1.86
N SER A 792 40.18 -35.72 -3.20
CA SER A 792 41.14 -36.58 -3.90
C SER A 792 42.56 -36.02 -3.85
N ASN A 793 42.70 -34.69 -3.95
CA ASN A 793 43.99 -33.99 -3.94
C ASN A 793 44.54 -33.78 -2.53
N ASN A 794 43.72 -33.94 -1.49
CA ASN A 794 44.12 -33.69 -0.10
C ASN A 794 43.72 -34.86 0.83
N PRO A 795 44.43 -36.00 0.80
CA PRO A 795 44.04 -37.23 1.51
C PRO A 795 44.10 -37.14 3.06
N LYS A 796 44.47 -36.00 3.62
CA LYS A 796 44.49 -35.72 5.07
C LYS A 796 43.25 -34.93 5.57
N ALA A 797 42.35 -34.52 4.66
CA ALA A 797 41.18 -33.66 4.95
C ALA A 797 39.87 -34.44 5.17
#